data_AF-A0A854QPG4-F1
#
_entry.id   AF-A0A854QPG4-F1
#
_cell.length_a   1.000
_cell.length_b   1.000
_cell.length_c   1.000
_cell.angle_alpha   90.00
_cell.angle_beta   90.00
_cell.angle_gamma   90.00
#
_symmetry.space_group_name_H-M   'P 1'
#
loop_
_entity.id
_entity.type
_entity.pdbx_description
1 polymer ?
#
loop_
_entity_poly.entity_id
_entity_poly.type
_entity_poly.pdbx_seq_one_letter_code
_entity_poly.pdbx_strand_id
1 'polypeptide(L)'
;MAPIIEAAIILLALAGNVVEAKPLRTPGRHAPPGVANVLASSKRSLHNLLARYYGTAHGLSKPPSLPTKRDTSLPDGWSTFGCVAESYDERLLQGFAFSSSSLTPLLCVTQCTKLGYTMAGTEYGDECYCGDNFNGNGGGMAPSSICNMPCEGDTSEMCGNSWYLNLYMYNSSALPLCGGPTSTVSAPAEETSSLLSTYYSSFESSVTASSSLASASSTDAAISANSSTSAMSASATTTVSSGTIEATGSETNSVSGDTSLAPTTSSAATSTSTSPVHEDSDDSSEWNALGCGLDSEDRILSSYFISLDNMTVDSCLTICENRGYVFAGLQFSDECYCGNSLLQSTSYDSTRCDMSCAGDSEDTCGGSWAIELFELISSPSSTCTDSLSTETATTVLATSTTSGFNTASTTAIASSTNSASSSVIVTSKYTGETVSSGQATEATTVTESTTGSETANVSVTSESVIAPTSTTSTESTASAIPTSVPSSSSTHQVWAHYMVGNTYPYTASNWASDISAALAAGIDGFALNIGSDNWQPARVADAYSAAASTGFKMFLSLDMTVLSCSSSSDAANLVSIVQKYANAAAQATYEGKVLVSTFAGSDCAFSWQSDFVDVLSSAGIDIFFIPSIFSDVSTFSSNIWMDGELNWNSGWPMGAEDITVASDETYMTALGDKVYMPAVSPFFYTHFGANSWNKNWLYRSDDWLYCTRWEQLIAMRESVKMTEILTWNDYGESSYIGPIQGALPAGSETFVDGFTHTGLYSLTNYYATAFKTGAYPMITEDEIIMWARPHPHDATASSDPIGRPTGWSYTDDYLYAVVLTTGSATVTLTSGSITETFSVSAGLTKLKVSLSEGSISGSISRSGRTVASYNAGSAFTYTTSPITYNFNYFVGSSSS
;
A
#
# COMPACT_ATOMS: atom_id res chain seq x y z
N MET A 1 -9.69 -18.27 56.50
CA MET A 1 -10.76 -18.29 55.46
C MET A 1 -11.29 -19.68 55.12
N ALA A 2 -10.57 -20.78 55.41
CA ALA A 2 -10.99 -22.15 55.04
C ALA A 2 -12.47 -22.54 55.33
N PRO A 3 -13.03 -22.43 56.55
CA PRO A 3 -14.33 -23.05 56.87
C PRO A 3 -15.57 -22.36 56.26
N ILE A 4 -15.39 -21.22 55.58
CA ILE A 4 -16.49 -20.50 54.89
C ILE A 4 -16.62 -20.98 53.44
N ILE A 5 -15.49 -21.32 52.80
CA ILE A 5 -15.44 -21.81 51.42
C ILE A 5 -16.06 -23.22 51.34
N GLU A 6 -15.74 -24.07 52.30
CA GLU A 6 -16.25 -25.45 52.42
C GLU A 6 -17.79 -25.49 52.50
N ALA A 7 -18.40 -24.59 53.28
CA ALA A 7 -19.86 -24.48 53.39
C ALA A 7 -20.52 -23.97 52.08
N ALA A 8 -19.88 -23.05 51.36
CA ALA A 8 -20.40 -22.51 50.10
C ALA A 8 -20.41 -23.57 48.97
N ILE A 9 -19.35 -24.37 48.88
CA ILE A 9 -19.23 -25.45 47.89
C ILE A 9 -20.27 -26.54 48.15
N ILE A 10 -20.53 -26.90 49.42
CA ILE A 10 -21.59 -27.86 49.78
C ILE A 10 -22.99 -27.37 49.36
N LEU A 11 -23.30 -26.07 49.49
CA LEU A 11 -24.58 -25.53 49.01
C LEU A 11 -24.70 -25.58 47.48
N LEU A 12 -23.63 -25.27 46.75
CA LEU A 12 -23.65 -25.29 45.28
C LEU A 12 -23.74 -26.72 44.73
N ALA A 13 -23.06 -27.69 45.34
CA ALA A 13 -23.14 -29.10 44.97
C ALA A 13 -24.54 -29.73 45.18
N LEU A 14 -25.36 -29.13 46.06
CA LEU A 14 -26.75 -29.53 46.29
C LEU A 14 -27.76 -28.86 45.34
N ALA A 15 -27.35 -27.84 44.58
CA ALA A 15 -28.19 -27.05 43.68
C ALA A 15 -28.04 -27.48 42.21
N GLY A 16 -28.11 -28.78 41.94
CA GLY A 16 -27.90 -29.33 40.59
C GLY A 16 -29.00 -29.00 39.59
N ASN A 17 -28.82 -27.92 38.80
CA ASN A 17 -29.18 -27.82 37.38
C ASN A 17 -28.62 -26.53 36.74
N VAL A 18 -28.30 -26.60 35.45
CA VAL A 18 -27.67 -25.50 34.69
C VAL A 18 -28.74 -24.60 34.03
N VAL A 19 -28.69 -23.29 34.28
CA VAL A 19 -29.39 -22.24 33.52
C VAL A 19 -28.52 -20.98 33.47
N GLU A 20 -28.55 -20.24 32.36
CA GLU A 20 -27.82 -18.98 32.16
C GLU A 20 -28.43 -17.81 32.95
N ALA A 21 -27.60 -16.81 33.31
CA ALA A 21 -28.06 -15.53 33.83
C ALA A 21 -27.10 -14.38 33.47
N LYS A 22 -27.65 -13.23 33.06
CA LYS A 22 -26.88 -12.01 32.72
C LYS A 22 -26.24 -11.35 33.95
N PRO A 23 -25.10 -10.65 33.80
CA PRO A 23 -24.46 -9.93 34.90
C PRO A 23 -25.27 -8.69 35.33
N LEU A 24 -25.27 -8.40 36.64
CA LEU A 24 -25.88 -7.19 37.22
C LEU A 24 -24.90 -6.43 38.12
N ARG A 25 -24.38 -5.32 37.57
CA ARG A 25 -23.87 -4.09 38.23
C ARG A 25 -22.69 -4.20 39.22
N THR A 26 -21.76 -3.26 39.03
CA THR A 26 -20.77 -2.73 39.98
C THR A 26 -21.45 -1.95 41.14
N PRO A 27 -20.77 -1.47 42.20
CA PRO A 27 -19.31 -1.39 42.43
C PRO A 27 -18.80 -1.83 43.84
N GLY A 28 -17.47 -1.85 44.04
CA GLY A 28 -16.82 -1.95 45.36
C GLY A 28 -15.29 -1.81 45.28
N ARG A 29 -14.66 -1.07 46.20
CA ARG A 29 -13.19 -0.84 46.21
C ARG A 29 -12.43 -1.94 46.96
N HIS A 30 -11.13 -2.05 46.65
CA HIS A 30 -10.09 -2.86 47.31
C HIS A 30 -9.98 -4.36 46.95
N ALA A 31 -9.59 -4.63 45.69
CA ALA A 31 -8.80 -5.79 45.31
C ALA A 31 -7.72 -5.36 44.27
N PRO A 32 -6.49 -5.92 44.27
CA PRO A 32 -5.49 -5.61 43.25
C PRO A 32 -5.83 -6.24 41.87
N PRO A 33 -5.38 -5.67 40.75
CA PRO A 33 -5.83 -6.04 39.40
C PRO A 33 -5.31 -7.36 38.82
N GLY A 34 -4.62 -8.21 39.60
CA GLY A 34 -3.99 -9.45 39.11
C GLY A 34 -4.89 -10.68 38.93
N VAL A 35 -6.21 -10.56 39.14
CA VAL A 35 -7.15 -11.72 39.19
C VAL A 35 -8.37 -11.55 38.28
N ALA A 36 -8.59 -10.38 37.67
CA ALA A 36 -9.78 -10.12 36.87
C ALA A 36 -9.74 -10.82 35.49
N ASN A 37 -8.58 -10.82 34.83
CA ASN A 37 -8.43 -11.31 33.45
C ASN A 37 -8.54 -12.84 33.31
N VAL A 38 -8.40 -13.59 34.42
CA VAL A 38 -8.47 -15.07 34.42
C VAL A 38 -9.91 -15.60 34.25
N LEU A 39 -10.91 -14.71 34.17
CA LEU A 39 -12.31 -15.07 33.94
C LEU A 39 -12.81 -14.75 32.51
N ALA A 40 -11.92 -14.38 31.58
CA ALA A 40 -12.25 -14.13 30.18
C ALA A 40 -11.86 -15.28 29.23
N SER A 41 -10.81 -16.06 29.53
CA SER A 41 -10.26 -17.08 28.63
C SER A 41 -11.00 -18.43 28.67
N SER A 42 -10.71 -19.28 27.69
CA SER A 42 -11.61 -20.35 27.24
C SER A 42 -11.94 -21.45 28.26
N LYS A 43 -13.05 -22.16 28.01
CA LYS A 43 -13.50 -23.33 28.81
C LYS A 43 -12.45 -24.45 28.92
N ARG A 44 -11.46 -24.53 28.01
CA ARG A 44 -10.40 -25.54 28.04
C ARG A 44 -9.37 -25.24 29.15
N SER A 45 -8.99 -23.97 29.31
CA SER A 45 -8.06 -23.51 30.35
C SER A 45 -8.61 -23.76 31.77
N LEU A 46 -9.91 -23.52 31.98
CA LEU A 46 -10.58 -23.82 33.25
C LEU A 46 -10.57 -25.33 33.60
N HIS A 47 -10.76 -26.21 32.62
CA HIS A 47 -10.67 -27.66 32.85
C HIS A 47 -9.25 -28.12 33.19
N ASN A 48 -8.23 -27.57 32.50
CA ASN A 48 -6.83 -27.84 32.82
C ASN A 48 -6.47 -27.37 34.24
N LEU A 49 -6.91 -26.18 34.65
CA LEU A 49 -6.66 -25.66 36.00
C LEU A 49 -7.33 -26.49 37.10
N LEU A 50 -8.59 -26.88 36.90
CA LEU A 50 -9.33 -27.73 37.83
C LEU A 50 -8.74 -29.15 37.94
N ALA A 51 -8.31 -29.74 36.82
CA ALA A 51 -7.66 -31.05 36.81
C ALA A 51 -6.31 -31.02 37.55
N ARG A 52 -5.51 -29.95 37.39
CA ARG A 52 -4.25 -29.74 38.13
C ARG A 52 -4.45 -29.61 39.65
N TYR A 53 -5.56 -29.03 40.11
CA TYR A 53 -5.82 -28.80 41.55
C TYR A 53 -6.60 -29.90 42.27
N TYR A 54 -7.51 -30.62 41.60
CA TYR A 54 -8.44 -31.57 42.24
C TYR A 54 -8.39 -33.01 41.68
N GLY A 55 -7.69 -33.24 40.56
CA GLY A 55 -7.56 -34.56 39.94
C GLY A 55 -8.89 -35.18 39.50
N THR A 56 -8.93 -36.50 39.40
CA THR A 56 -10.07 -37.27 38.85
C THR A 56 -11.24 -37.47 39.81
N ALA A 57 -11.17 -36.95 41.04
CA ALA A 57 -12.13 -37.21 42.12
C ALA A 57 -13.58 -36.80 41.81
N HIS A 58 -13.78 -35.91 40.83
CA HIS A 58 -15.08 -35.41 40.41
C HIS A 58 -15.47 -35.82 38.96
N GLY A 59 -14.84 -36.87 38.41
CA GLY A 59 -15.25 -37.48 37.14
C GLY A 59 -14.78 -36.77 35.87
N LEU A 60 -13.88 -35.79 35.99
CA LEU A 60 -13.25 -35.11 34.85
C LEU A 60 -11.91 -35.78 34.52
N SER A 61 -11.71 -36.17 33.26
CA SER A 61 -10.51 -36.85 32.74
C SER A 61 -9.76 -35.98 31.74
N LYS A 62 -8.42 -36.07 31.71
CA LYS A 62 -7.58 -35.41 30.70
C LYS A 62 -8.00 -35.87 29.28
N PRO A 63 -8.10 -34.98 28.27
CA PRO A 63 -8.40 -35.36 26.90
C PRO A 63 -7.25 -36.17 26.25
N PRO A 64 -7.51 -36.90 25.14
CA PRO A 64 -6.51 -37.68 24.41
C PRO A 64 -5.48 -36.81 23.69
N SER A 65 -4.35 -37.42 23.29
CA SER A 65 -3.35 -36.83 22.38
C SER A 65 -3.72 -36.99 20.91
N LEU A 66 -3.16 -36.13 20.05
CA LEU A 66 -3.44 -36.06 18.61
C LEU A 66 -2.70 -37.14 17.77
N PRO A 67 -3.15 -37.43 16.53
CA PRO A 67 -2.63 -38.51 15.67
C PRO A 67 -1.52 -38.05 14.70
N THR A 68 -0.92 -39.01 13.96
CA THR A 68 0.46 -38.88 13.45
C THR A 68 0.68 -39.12 11.94
N LYS A 69 -0.29 -38.80 11.06
CA LYS A 69 -0.07 -38.76 9.59
C LYS A 69 -0.93 -37.69 8.88
N ARG A 70 -0.35 -36.97 7.91
CA ARG A 70 -1.01 -36.01 6.99
C ARG A 70 -1.70 -36.74 5.81
N ASP A 71 -2.67 -36.07 5.17
CA ASP A 71 -3.33 -36.50 3.93
C ASP A 71 -2.46 -36.20 2.69
N THR A 72 -2.72 -36.90 1.58
CA THR A 72 -2.03 -36.77 0.28
C THR A 72 -3.03 -36.60 -0.88
N SER A 73 -4.24 -36.10 -0.60
CA SER A 73 -5.22 -35.73 -1.62
C SER A 73 -4.84 -34.41 -2.30
N LEU A 74 -4.88 -34.37 -3.63
CA LEU A 74 -4.82 -33.11 -4.38
C LEU A 74 -6.13 -32.31 -4.18
N PRO A 75 -6.12 -30.97 -4.36
CA PRO A 75 -7.31 -30.14 -4.22
C PRO A 75 -8.40 -30.49 -5.25
N ASP A 76 -9.67 -30.22 -4.92
CA ASP A 76 -10.81 -30.55 -5.76
C ASP A 76 -10.65 -30.01 -7.20
N GLY A 77 -10.86 -30.90 -8.17
CA GLY A 77 -10.67 -30.64 -9.61
C GLY A 77 -9.27 -30.94 -10.15
N TRP A 78 -8.24 -31.08 -9.31
CA TRP A 78 -6.92 -31.51 -9.78
C TRP A 78 -6.78 -33.03 -9.86
N SER A 79 -5.96 -33.48 -10.81
CA SER A 79 -5.68 -34.90 -11.03
C SER A 79 -4.24 -35.11 -11.50
N THR A 80 -3.60 -36.17 -11.02
CA THR A 80 -2.28 -36.60 -11.52
C THR A 80 -2.41 -37.10 -12.96
N PHE A 81 -1.76 -36.41 -13.89
CA PHE A 81 -1.67 -36.83 -15.29
C PHE A 81 -0.60 -37.90 -15.48
N GLY A 82 0.56 -37.73 -14.82
CA GLY A 82 1.64 -38.72 -14.76
C GLY A 82 3.00 -38.15 -15.19
N CYS A 83 3.97 -39.03 -15.33
CA CYS A 83 5.34 -38.67 -15.71
C CYS A 83 5.40 -38.29 -17.20
N VAL A 84 5.95 -37.13 -17.52
CA VAL A 84 6.16 -36.64 -18.90
C VAL A 84 7.61 -36.18 -19.08
N ALA A 85 8.16 -36.36 -20.28
CA ALA A 85 9.47 -35.81 -20.62
C ALA A 85 9.41 -34.28 -20.75
N GLU A 86 10.45 -33.59 -20.27
CA GLU A 86 10.72 -32.19 -20.62
C GLU A 86 11.00 -32.04 -22.12
N SER A 87 10.96 -30.80 -22.60
CA SER A 87 11.50 -30.44 -23.91
C SER A 87 13.02 -30.25 -23.83
N TYR A 88 13.71 -30.46 -24.96
CA TYR A 88 15.17 -30.32 -25.05
C TYR A 88 15.61 -28.93 -25.55
N ASP A 89 14.66 -28.12 -26.01
CA ASP A 89 14.90 -26.83 -26.67
C ASP A 89 14.50 -25.63 -25.78
N GLU A 90 13.57 -25.83 -24.85
CA GLU A 90 13.00 -24.85 -23.91
C GLU A 90 12.32 -25.59 -22.73
N ARG A 91 11.81 -24.88 -21.71
CA ARG A 91 11.05 -25.50 -20.60
C ARG A 91 9.61 -25.85 -21.04
N LEU A 92 9.07 -26.99 -20.62
CA LEU A 92 7.73 -27.47 -21.03
C LEU A 92 6.60 -26.57 -20.51
N LEU A 93 6.67 -26.17 -19.25
CA LEU A 93 5.75 -25.24 -18.60
C LEU A 93 6.49 -23.93 -18.30
N GLN A 94 5.97 -22.80 -18.81
CA GLN A 94 6.66 -21.49 -18.78
C GLN A 94 5.80 -20.38 -18.13
N GLY A 95 4.85 -20.71 -17.26
CA GLY A 95 4.00 -19.73 -16.56
C GLY A 95 4.71 -19.14 -15.34
N PHE A 96 4.75 -19.93 -14.26
CA PHE A 96 5.43 -19.59 -13.00
C PHE A 96 6.29 -20.78 -12.56
N ALA A 97 7.41 -20.53 -11.88
CA ALA A 97 8.27 -21.60 -11.37
C ALA A 97 8.98 -21.18 -10.07
N PHE A 98 9.27 -22.15 -9.22
CA PHE A 98 10.06 -22.00 -8.00
C PHE A 98 10.76 -23.32 -7.66
N SER A 99 11.79 -23.28 -6.81
CA SER A 99 12.28 -24.49 -6.15
C SER A 99 12.29 -24.33 -4.63
N SER A 100 12.18 -25.46 -3.91
CA SER A 100 12.08 -25.51 -2.45
C SER A 100 12.39 -26.90 -1.92
N SER A 101 13.22 -27.00 -0.89
CA SER A 101 13.42 -28.23 -0.13
C SER A 101 12.17 -28.67 0.67
N SER A 102 11.12 -27.85 0.70
CA SER A 102 9.78 -28.19 1.21
C SER A 102 8.80 -28.58 0.09
N LEU A 103 9.26 -28.81 -1.13
CA LEU A 103 8.40 -29.18 -2.25
C LEU A 103 7.60 -30.46 -1.97
N THR A 104 6.32 -30.42 -2.29
CA THR A 104 5.43 -31.57 -2.44
C THR A 104 4.52 -31.35 -3.67
N PRO A 105 3.91 -32.40 -4.24
CA PRO A 105 2.90 -32.27 -5.28
C PRO A 105 1.75 -31.36 -4.88
N LEU A 106 1.29 -31.48 -3.63
CA LEU A 106 0.22 -30.65 -3.07
C LEU A 106 0.62 -29.17 -2.99
N LEU A 107 1.85 -28.85 -2.56
CA LEU A 107 2.35 -27.47 -2.55
C LEU A 107 2.42 -26.89 -3.97
N CYS A 108 3.00 -27.63 -4.92
CA CYS A 108 3.13 -27.20 -6.31
C CYS A 108 1.75 -26.94 -6.95
N VAL A 109 0.85 -27.92 -6.87
CA VAL A 109 -0.52 -27.82 -7.37
C VAL A 109 -1.28 -26.66 -6.73
N THR A 110 -1.18 -26.49 -5.40
CA THR A 110 -1.85 -25.40 -4.68
C THR A 110 -1.34 -24.03 -5.15
N GLN A 111 -0.02 -23.88 -5.34
CA GLN A 111 0.56 -22.61 -5.79
C GLN A 111 0.20 -22.31 -7.24
N CYS A 112 0.23 -23.29 -8.14
CA CYS A 112 -0.25 -23.11 -9.52
C CYS A 112 -1.76 -22.75 -9.55
N THR A 113 -2.57 -23.34 -8.66
CA THR A 113 -4.00 -23.00 -8.52
C THR A 113 -4.21 -21.55 -8.07
N LYS A 114 -3.47 -21.10 -7.04
CA LYS A 114 -3.54 -19.71 -6.53
C LYS A 114 -3.23 -18.68 -7.62
N LEU A 115 -2.35 -19.03 -8.55
CA LEU A 115 -1.93 -18.20 -9.69
C LEU A 115 -2.79 -18.40 -10.95
N GLY A 116 -3.85 -19.22 -10.88
CA GLY A 116 -4.81 -19.43 -11.97
C GLY A 116 -4.39 -20.43 -13.07
N TYR A 117 -3.23 -21.07 -12.95
CA TYR A 117 -2.72 -22.03 -13.95
C TYR A 117 -3.45 -23.38 -13.88
N THR A 118 -3.67 -23.98 -15.05
CA THR A 118 -4.41 -25.25 -15.23
C THR A 118 -3.52 -26.50 -15.28
N MET A 119 -2.20 -26.33 -15.33
CA MET A 119 -1.20 -27.41 -15.23
C MET A 119 -0.14 -27.06 -14.17
N ALA A 120 0.34 -28.10 -13.49
CA ALA A 120 1.43 -28.04 -12.52
C ALA A 120 2.35 -29.25 -12.75
N GLY A 121 3.66 -29.07 -12.65
CA GLY A 121 4.64 -30.13 -12.86
C GLY A 121 5.79 -30.01 -11.86
N THR A 122 6.12 -31.11 -11.19
CA THR A 122 7.25 -31.18 -10.25
C THR A 122 8.43 -31.89 -10.88
N GLU A 123 9.64 -31.34 -10.76
CA GLU A 123 10.91 -31.89 -11.25
C GLU A 123 11.98 -31.93 -10.14
N TYR A 124 13.02 -32.74 -10.37
CA TYR A 124 14.28 -32.78 -9.62
C TYR A 124 14.22 -32.94 -8.08
N GLY A 125 13.05 -33.24 -7.51
CA GLY A 125 12.85 -33.34 -6.06
C GLY A 125 12.42 -32.04 -5.40
N ASP A 126 12.95 -30.89 -5.86
CA ASP A 126 12.74 -29.56 -5.29
C ASP A 126 12.08 -28.54 -6.24
N GLU A 127 12.03 -28.76 -7.55
CA GLU A 127 11.51 -27.79 -8.55
C GLU A 127 10.00 -27.95 -8.86
N CYS A 128 9.28 -26.84 -8.96
CA CYS A 128 7.88 -26.76 -9.38
C CYS A 128 7.70 -25.78 -10.55
N TYR A 129 6.89 -26.19 -11.53
CA TYR A 129 6.57 -25.43 -12.74
C TYR A 129 5.06 -25.40 -12.99
N CYS A 130 4.52 -24.23 -13.33
CA CYS A 130 3.11 -23.99 -13.63
C CYS A 130 2.93 -23.52 -15.09
N GLY A 131 1.77 -23.79 -15.67
CA GLY A 131 1.39 -23.24 -16.99
C GLY A 131 0.01 -23.72 -17.44
N ASP A 132 -0.39 -23.31 -18.65
CA ASP A 132 -1.67 -23.72 -19.25
C ASP A 132 -1.52 -24.54 -20.54
N ASN A 133 -0.30 -24.59 -21.08
CA ASN A 133 0.05 -25.26 -22.33
C ASN A 133 1.46 -25.83 -22.24
N PHE A 134 1.73 -26.88 -23.03
CA PHE A 134 3.07 -27.39 -23.26
C PHE A 134 3.79 -26.54 -24.31
N ASN A 135 5.07 -26.29 -24.09
CA ASN A 135 5.98 -25.57 -24.99
C ASN A 135 7.11 -26.51 -25.46
N GLY A 136 7.72 -26.22 -26.61
CA GLY A 136 8.76 -27.04 -27.22
C GLY A 136 8.32 -28.45 -27.63
N ASN A 137 9.32 -29.32 -27.86
CA ASN A 137 9.13 -30.68 -28.37
C ASN A 137 8.93 -31.74 -27.26
N GLY A 138 8.52 -31.33 -26.06
CA GLY A 138 8.38 -32.18 -24.87
C GLY A 138 6.98 -32.79 -24.68
N GLY A 139 6.63 -33.11 -23.42
CA GLY A 139 5.28 -33.53 -23.01
C GLY A 139 4.91 -34.98 -23.33
N GLY A 140 5.83 -35.77 -23.90
CA GLY A 140 5.61 -37.19 -24.16
C GLY A 140 5.54 -38.00 -22.86
N MET A 141 4.47 -38.77 -22.64
CA MET A 141 4.33 -39.62 -21.45
C MET A 141 5.46 -40.64 -21.33
N ALA A 142 6.07 -40.68 -20.15
CA ALA A 142 7.11 -41.59 -19.75
C ALA A 142 6.57 -42.65 -18.76
N PRO A 143 7.22 -43.82 -18.62
CA PRO A 143 6.92 -44.73 -17.52
C PRO A 143 7.08 -44.03 -16.16
N SER A 144 6.10 -44.16 -15.27
CA SER A 144 6.13 -43.51 -13.94
C SER A 144 7.33 -43.87 -13.08
N SER A 145 8.02 -44.98 -13.38
CA SER A 145 9.29 -45.36 -12.77
C SER A 145 10.49 -44.48 -13.18
N ILE A 146 10.33 -43.54 -14.11
CA ILE A 146 11.36 -42.53 -14.44
C ILE A 146 11.24 -41.32 -13.51
N CYS A 147 10.02 -40.83 -13.26
CA CYS A 147 9.74 -39.81 -12.25
C CYS A 147 9.76 -40.40 -10.84
N ASN A 148 10.93 -40.87 -10.43
CA ASN A 148 11.20 -41.60 -9.19
C ASN A 148 12.17 -40.87 -8.26
N MET A 149 12.38 -39.57 -8.47
CA MET A 149 13.08 -38.71 -7.52
C MET A 149 12.09 -38.38 -6.39
N PRO A 150 12.41 -38.71 -5.12
CA PRO A 150 11.56 -38.32 -4.01
C PRO A 150 11.43 -36.81 -3.93
N CYS A 151 10.27 -36.30 -3.51
CA CYS A 151 10.16 -34.88 -3.17
C CYS A 151 11.01 -34.57 -1.94
N GLU A 152 11.66 -33.40 -1.89
CA GLU A 152 12.45 -33.03 -0.71
C GLU A 152 11.56 -32.77 0.52
N GLY A 153 10.38 -32.16 0.33
CA GLY A 153 9.42 -31.87 1.40
C GLY A 153 8.63 -33.08 1.92
N ASP A 154 8.44 -34.11 1.10
CA ASP A 154 7.99 -35.44 1.54
C ASP A 154 8.61 -36.54 0.68
N THR A 155 9.64 -37.21 1.21
CA THR A 155 10.35 -38.30 0.52
C THR A 155 9.53 -39.58 0.29
N SER A 156 8.26 -39.61 0.72
CA SER A 156 7.28 -40.65 0.36
C SER A 156 6.45 -40.31 -0.88
N GLU A 157 6.47 -39.06 -1.33
CA GLU A 157 5.97 -38.60 -2.64
C GLU A 157 7.10 -38.51 -3.67
N MET A 158 6.77 -38.28 -4.95
CA MET A 158 7.74 -38.27 -6.06
C MET A 158 7.60 -36.99 -6.89
N CYS A 159 8.69 -36.24 -7.02
CA CYS A 159 8.74 -34.94 -7.69
C CYS A 159 9.61 -35.01 -8.96
N GLY A 160 9.13 -35.78 -9.94
CA GLY A 160 9.78 -35.90 -11.24
C GLY A 160 11.11 -36.64 -11.20
N ASN A 161 12.02 -36.25 -12.10
CA ASN A 161 13.45 -36.59 -12.19
C ASN A 161 14.09 -35.64 -13.22
N SER A 162 15.41 -35.63 -13.37
CA SER A 162 16.10 -34.79 -14.36
C SER A 162 15.58 -35.02 -15.78
N TRP A 163 15.02 -33.96 -16.38
CA TRP A 163 14.31 -33.91 -17.67
C TRP A 163 12.98 -34.69 -17.72
N TYR A 164 12.33 -34.93 -16.57
CA TYR A 164 11.02 -35.57 -16.49
C TYR A 164 10.14 -35.00 -15.37
N LEU A 165 9.06 -34.31 -15.74
CA LEU A 165 8.08 -33.74 -14.81
C LEU A 165 7.06 -34.79 -14.39
N ASN A 166 6.76 -34.90 -13.09
CA ASN A 166 5.48 -35.47 -12.66
C ASN A 166 4.41 -34.38 -12.83
N LEU A 167 3.49 -34.59 -13.79
CA LEU A 167 2.50 -33.62 -14.20
C LEU A 167 1.14 -33.86 -13.52
N TYR A 168 0.49 -32.76 -13.17
CA TYR A 168 -0.84 -32.63 -12.62
C TYR A 168 -1.65 -31.67 -13.49
N MET A 169 -2.94 -31.93 -13.66
CA MET A 169 -3.83 -31.11 -14.47
C MET A 169 -5.15 -30.83 -13.75
N TYR A 170 -5.61 -29.59 -13.86
CA TYR A 170 -6.94 -29.18 -13.44
C TYR A 170 -7.98 -29.60 -14.48
N ASN A 171 -9.03 -30.27 -14.03
CA ASN A 171 -10.10 -30.79 -14.86
C ASN A 171 -11.45 -30.21 -14.40
N SER A 172 -11.95 -29.23 -15.15
CA SER A 172 -13.16 -28.45 -14.85
C SER A 172 -14.48 -29.24 -14.87
N SER A 173 -14.45 -30.55 -15.09
CA SER A 173 -15.62 -31.43 -15.05
C SER A 173 -16.06 -31.88 -13.64
N ALA A 174 -15.37 -31.43 -12.59
CA ALA A 174 -15.61 -31.83 -11.19
C ALA A 174 -16.66 -31.00 -10.41
N LEU A 175 -17.35 -30.03 -11.03
CA LEU A 175 -18.33 -29.19 -10.33
C LEU A 175 -19.69 -29.89 -10.07
N PRO A 176 -20.20 -29.90 -8.82
CA PRO A 176 -21.58 -30.28 -8.52
C PRO A 176 -22.58 -29.32 -9.19
N LEU A 177 -23.43 -29.86 -10.06
CA LEU A 177 -24.36 -29.09 -10.89
C LEU A 177 -25.48 -28.39 -10.09
N CYS A 178 -25.30 -27.11 -9.77
CA CYS A 178 -26.40 -26.18 -9.48
C CYS A 178 -27.13 -25.74 -10.77
N GLY A 179 -27.49 -26.70 -11.62
CA GLY A 179 -28.14 -26.47 -12.90
C GLY A 179 -29.67 -26.40 -12.79
N GLY A 180 -30.26 -25.26 -13.16
CA GLY A 180 -31.69 -25.20 -13.50
C GLY A 180 -32.02 -26.15 -14.67
N PRO A 181 -33.29 -26.61 -14.80
CA PRO A 181 -33.64 -27.71 -15.70
C PRO A 181 -33.29 -27.43 -17.16
N THR A 182 -32.66 -28.42 -17.78
CA THR A 182 -32.09 -28.35 -19.13
C THR A 182 -33.14 -28.29 -20.24
N SER A 183 -32.73 -27.77 -21.40
CA SER A 183 -33.37 -28.05 -22.69
C SER A 183 -32.30 -28.13 -23.76
N THR A 184 -31.76 -29.34 -23.95
CA THR A 184 -30.70 -29.65 -24.91
C THR A 184 -31.26 -29.82 -26.32
N VAL A 185 -30.68 -29.11 -27.30
CA VAL A 185 -30.71 -29.52 -28.71
C VAL A 185 -29.29 -29.39 -29.25
N SER A 186 -28.75 -30.47 -29.79
CA SER A 186 -27.37 -30.55 -30.29
C SER A 186 -27.20 -29.83 -31.62
N ALA A 187 -26.09 -29.12 -31.79
CA ALA A 187 -25.55 -28.84 -33.11
C ALA A 187 -24.85 -30.09 -33.69
N PRO A 188 -24.85 -30.26 -35.02
CA PRO A 188 -23.80 -31.02 -35.67
C PRO A 188 -23.22 -30.37 -36.94
N ALA A 189 -21.93 -30.67 -37.16
CA ALA A 189 -21.20 -30.67 -38.43
C ALA A 189 -20.75 -29.32 -39.06
N GLU A 190 -19.50 -29.38 -39.53
CA GLU A 190 -18.77 -28.42 -40.37
C GLU A 190 -19.09 -28.66 -41.86
N GLU A 191 -18.70 -27.73 -42.75
CA GLU A 191 -17.84 -27.98 -43.93
C GLU A 191 -17.40 -26.62 -44.54
N THR A 192 -16.12 -26.24 -44.51
CA THR A 192 -15.00 -26.38 -45.50
C THR A 192 -15.04 -25.53 -46.80
N SER A 193 -13.84 -25.05 -47.21
CA SER A 193 -13.45 -24.43 -48.51
C SER A 193 -14.01 -23.03 -48.90
N SER A 194 -13.26 -22.01 -49.39
CA SER A 194 -12.09 -21.85 -50.33
C SER A 194 -12.52 -21.58 -51.80
N LEU A 195 -11.94 -20.71 -52.68
CA LEU A 195 -10.69 -19.91 -52.80
C LEU A 195 -10.97 -18.53 -53.52
N LEU A 196 -10.39 -17.36 -53.17
CA LEU A 196 -9.07 -16.76 -53.56
C LEU A 196 -8.93 -16.29 -55.05
N SER A 197 -8.21 -15.19 -55.38
CA SER A 197 -7.63 -14.81 -56.73
C SER A 197 -8.60 -14.30 -57.83
N THR A 198 -8.25 -13.54 -58.92
CA THR A 198 -7.13 -12.63 -59.35
C THR A 198 -7.52 -11.92 -60.68
N TYR A 199 -7.09 -10.67 -60.98
CA TYR A 199 -6.44 -10.24 -62.28
C TYR A 199 -6.22 -8.71 -62.47
N TYR A 200 -4.94 -8.34 -62.73
CA TYR A 200 -4.48 -7.28 -63.68
C TYR A 200 -4.85 -5.78 -63.42
N SER A 201 -4.06 -4.77 -63.85
CA SER A 201 -2.76 -4.74 -64.55
C SER A 201 -2.01 -3.41 -64.33
N SER A 202 -0.67 -3.47 -64.36
CA SER A 202 0.29 -2.46 -64.88
C SER A 202 0.09 -0.95 -64.61
N PHE A 203 1.13 -0.31 -64.06
CA PHE A 203 2.14 0.34 -64.94
C PHE A 203 3.51 0.48 -64.24
N GLU A 204 4.57 0.39 -65.04
CA GLU A 204 5.95 0.74 -64.65
C GLU A 204 6.16 2.28 -64.89
N SER A 205 7.30 2.94 -64.64
CA SER A 205 8.66 2.43 -64.39
C SER A 205 9.57 3.44 -63.65
N SER A 206 10.77 2.95 -63.33
CA SER A 206 11.89 3.58 -62.62
C SER A 206 12.43 4.91 -63.18
N VAL A 207 13.13 5.66 -62.31
CA VAL A 207 14.48 6.20 -62.62
C VAL A 207 15.40 5.98 -61.41
N THR A 208 16.72 5.86 -61.61
CA THR A 208 17.70 5.46 -60.59
C THR A 208 18.95 6.36 -60.54
N ALA A 209 19.78 6.14 -59.50
CA ALA A 209 21.24 6.32 -59.45
C ALA A 209 21.88 7.65 -58.96
N SER A 210 22.27 7.63 -57.66
CA SER A 210 23.68 7.60 -57.19
C SER A 210 24.64 8.82 -57.24
N SER A 211 25.41 8.95 -56.13
CA SER A 211 26.81 9.45 -56.03
C SER A 211 27.07 10.98 -56.12
N SER A 212 28.14 11.58 -55.58
CA SER A 212 29.07 11.24 -54.45
C SER A 212 30.06 12.42 -54.14
N LEU A 213 30.93 12.27 -53.13
CA LEU A 213 32.25 12.93 -52.93
C LEU A 213 32.38 14.45 -52.57
N ALA A 214 32.47 14.71 -51.26
CA ALA A 214 33.61 15.33 -50.52
C ALA A 214 34.51 16.45 -51.11
N SER A 215 34.82 17.50 -50.30
CA SER A 215 36.19 17.88 -49.82
C SER A 215 36.48 19.39 -49.53
N ALA A 216 37.38 19.64 -48.55
CA ALA A 216 38.40 20.73 -48.46
C ALA A 216 38.09 22.21 -48.08
N SER A 217 38.20 22.50 -46.77
CA SER A 217 39.11 23.48 -46.09
C SER A 217 39.64 24.79 -46.76
N SER A 218 39.47 25.94 -46.09
CA SER A 218 40.37 27.16 -46.08
C SER A 218 39.77 28.33 -45.24
N THR A 219 40.45 29.41 -44.80
CA THR A 219 41.79 29.64 -44.17
C THR A 219 41.86 31.04 -43.48
N ASP A 220 42.49 31.11 -42.29
CA ASP A 220 43.28 32.22 -41.67
C ASP A 220 42.74 33.64 -41.24
N ALA A 221 43.11 33.98 -39.99
CA ALA A 221 43.77 35.23 -39.48
C ALA A 221 43.06 36.61 -39.24
N ALA A 222 42.58 36.80 -37.99
CA ALA A 222 43.15 37.68 -36.91
C ALA A 222 43.25 39.25 -36.99
N ILE A 223 43.56 39.85 -35.80
CA ILE A 223 43.95 41.26 -35.47
C ILE A 223 42.77 42.24 -35.23
N SER A 224 42.62 43.04 -34.14
CA SER A 224 43.43 43.43 -32.94
C SER A 224 42.48 43.77 -31.74
N ALA A 225 42.76 44.43 -30.57
CA ALA A 225 43.93 45.14 -29.98
C ALA A 225 43.76 45.37 -28.42
N ASN A 226 44.81 45.86 -27.74
CA ASN A 226 44.95 46.75 -26.52
C ASN A 226 43.85 46.87 -25.41
N SER A 227 44.15 47.20 -24.13
CA SER A 227 45.36 47.33 -23.26
C SER A 227 44.87 47.72 -21.83
N SER A 228 45.51 47.53 -20.65
CA SER A 228 46.92 47.80 -20.26
C SER A 228 47.30 47.30 -18.82
N THR A 229 48.54 46.80 -18.66
CA THR A 229 49.55 46.87 -17.53
C THR A 229 49.18 47.43 -16.13
N SER A 230 49.81 47.04 -14.99
CA SER A 230 51.19 46.55 -14.69
C SER A 230 51.30 45.75 -13.35
N ALA A 231 51.88 44.53 -13.29
CA ALA A 231 53.30 44.16 -12.95
C ALA A 231 53.68 44.23 -11.42
N MET A 232 54.71 43.59 -10.81
CA MET A 232 55.99 42.93 -11.24
C MET A 232 56.51 41.84 -10.24
N SER A 233 57.23 40.79 -10.73
CA SER A 233 58.35 39.99 -10.11
C SER A 233 58.17 39.24 -8.75
N ALA A 234 58.92 38.16 -8.39
CA ALA A 234 60.15 37.52 -8.92
C ALA A 234 60.21 35.97 -8.68
N SER A 235 61.24 35.29 -9.21
CA SER A 235 61.41 33.81 -9.26
C SER A 235 62.52 33.23 -8.36
N ALA A 236 62.52 31.91 -8.11
CA ALA A 236 63.73 31.04 -8.12
C ALA A 236 63.40 29.51 -7.97
N THR A 237 64.34 28.64 -8.35
CA THR A 237 64.22 27.16 -8.40
C THR A 237 65.45 26.49 -7.78
N THR A 238 65.31 25.37 -7.03
CA THR A 238 66.38 24.33 -6.93
C THR A 238 65.93 22.95 -6.42
N THR A 239 66.74 21.95 -6.78
CA THR A 239 66.71 20.49 -6.52
C THR A 239 67.23 20.05 -5.14
N VAL A 240 66.92 18.80 -4.70
CA VAL A 240 67.88 17.71 -4.33
C VAL A 240 67.12 16.45 -3.78
N SER A 241 67.78 15.28 -3.76
CA SER A 241 67.21 13.94 -3.52
C SER A 241 67.56 13.29 -2.16
N SER A 242 66.79 12.25 -1.80
CA SER A 242 67.18 11.02 -1.05
C SER A 242 67.67 11.08 0.42
N GLY A 243 67.22 10.11 1.23
CA GLY A 243 67.80 9.81 2.56
C GLY A 243 67.06 8.70 3.33
N THR A 244 67.56 7.46 3.27
CA THR A 244 67.01 6.28 3.98
C THR A 244 67.53 6.16 5.41
N ILE A 245 66.76 5.56 6.33
CA ILE A 245 67.29 4.92 7.56
C ILE A 245 66.70 3.50 7.70
N GLU A 246 67.58 2.58 8.10
CA GLU A 246 67.42 1.13 8.36
C GLU A 246 66.89 0.84 9.79
N ALA A 247 66.52 -0.37 10.25
CA ALA A 247 66.04 -1.65 9.67
C ALA A 247 65.71 -2.60 10.86
N THR A 248 65.59 -3.92 10.61
CA THR A 248 65.38 -5.03 11.57
C THR A 248 63.96 -5.18 12.16
N GLY A 249 63.42 -6.40 12.35
CA GLY A 249 63.89 -7.71 11.84
C GLY A 249 63.13 -8.92 12.40
N SER A 250 63.12 -10.02 11.62
CA SER A 250 62.92 -11.45 11.97
C SER A 250 61.71 -11.89 12.83
N GLU A 251 60.76 -12.70 12.29
CA GLU A 251 60.70 -14.20 12.37
C GLU A 251 59.83 -14.71 13.57
N THR A 252 59.21 -15.89 13.62
CA THR A 252 58.85 -16.96 12.64
C THR A 252 57.70 -17.84 13.22
N ASN A 253 57.05 -18.66 12.37
CA ASN A 253 56.56 -20.05 12.56
C ASN A 253 55.94 -20.48 13.94
N SER A 254 54.89 -21.30 13.99
CA SER A 254 54.89 -22.68 13.43
C SER A 254 53.51 -23.34 13.36
N VAL A 255 53.41 -24.40 12.54
CA VAL A 255 52.20 -25.23 12.28
C VAL A 255 52.15 -26.51 13.12
N SER A 256 50.95 -26.92 13.56
CA SER A 256 50.41 -28.30 13.72
C SER A 256 48.96 -28.18 14.23
N GLY A 257 47.97 -29.00 13.87
CA GLY A 257 47.99 -30.40 13.41
C GLY A 257 47.66 -31.34 14.59
N ASP A 258 46.81 -32.36 14.52
CA ASP A 258 46.04 -32.97 13.40
C ASP A 258 44.95 -33.92 13.98
N THR A 259 44.23 -34.63 13.10
CA THR A 259 43.47 -35.90 13.28
C THR A 259 41.95 -35.82 13.48
N SER A 260 41.26 -36.64 12.68
CA SER A 260 39.82 -36.89 12.67
C SER A 260 39.49 -38.30 13.17
N LEU A 261 38.27 -38.53 13.64
CA LEU A 261 37.66 -39.87 13.70
C LEU A 261 36.15 -39.85 13.45
N ALA A 262 35.72 -40.74 12.56
CA ALA A 262 34.36 -41.26 12.35
C ALA A 262 34.54 -42.70 11.79
N PRO A 263 33.49 -43.52 11.58
CA PRO A 263 32.07 -43.39 11.96
C PRO A 263 31.56 -44.62 12.77
N THR A 264 30.25 -44.74 13.01
CA THR A 264 29.58 -46.04 13.27
C THR A 264 28.11 -45.99 12.87
N THR A 265 27.48 -47.15 12.58
CA THR A 265 26.20 -47.22 11.84
C THR A 265 25.23 -48.29 12.37
N SER A 266 23.94 -48.16 11.98
CA SER A 266 22.82 -49.11 12.22
C SER A 266 22.28 -49.12 13.67
N SER A 267 20.97 -49.28 13.94
CA SER A 267 19.90 -49.88 13.12
C SER A 267 18.53 -49.22 13.35
N ALA A 268 17.63 -49.29 12.37
CA ALA A 268 16.29 -48.68 12.43
C ALA A 268 15.21 -49.55 13.12
N ALA A 269 14.19 -48.88 13.67
CA ALA A 269 12.88 -49.44 13.98
C ALA A 269 11.81 -48.36 13.71
N THR A 270 10.68 -48.72 13.10
CA THR A 270 9.76 -47.77 12.45
C THR A 270 8.55 -47.39 13.30
N SER A 271 8.26 -46.09 13.42
CA SER A 271 6.94 -45.54 13.77
C SER A 271 6.79 -44.14 13.20
N THR A 272 5.67 -43.85 12.54
CA THR A 272 5.40 -42.59 11.83
C THR A 272 4.93 -41.45 12.74
N SER A 273 5.51 -40.25 12.58
CA SER A 273 4.91 -38.99 13.02
C SER A 273 5.39 -37.77 12.22
N THR A 274 4.43 -37.19 11.50
CA THR A 274 4.27 -35.76 11.15
C THR A 274 5.25 -34.74 11.75
N SER A 275 5.82 -33.89 10.88
CA SER A 275 6.35 -32.56 11.23
C SER A 275 5.22 -31.61 11.67
N PRO A 276 5.50 -30.59 12.50
CA PRO A 276 4.47 -29.82 13.20
C PRO A 276 3.91 -28.65 12.40
N VAL A 277 2.59 -28.45 12.51
CA VAL A 277 1.94 -27.15 12.36
C VAL A 277 1.72 -26.61 13.78
N HIS A 278 2.03 -25.34 14.00
CA HIS A 278 1.66 -24.62 15.21
C HIS A 278 0.26 -24.02 14.99
N GLU A 279 -0.74 -24.47 15.76
CA GLU A 279 -2.03 -23.80 15.83
C GLU A 279 -1.91 -22.65 16.85
N ASP A 280 -2.15 -21.39 16.47
CA ASP A 280 -2.39 -20.34 17.47
C ASP A 280 -3.69 -20.72 18.20
N SER A 281 -3.54 -21.08 19.48
CA SER A 281 -4.62 -21.74 20.22
C SER A 281 -5.70 -20.80 20.77
N ASP A 282 -5.54 -19.47 20.63
CA ASP A 282 -6.55 -18.47 20.97
C ASP A 282 -7.24 -17.87 19.71
N ASP A 283 -6.55 -17.67 18.57
CA ASP A 283 -7.14 -17.10 17.33
C ASP A 283 -7.25 -18.05 16.11
N SER A 284 -6.84 -19.32 16.22
CA SER A 284 -7.06 -20.38 15.20
C SER A 284 -6.34 -20.24 13.85
N SER A 285 -5.29 -19.43 13.79
CA SER A 285 -4.36 -19.38 12.65
C SER A 285 -3.39 -20.56 12.66
N GLU A 286 -3.01 -21.06 11.48
CA GLU A 286 -2.06 -22.16 11.31
C GLU A 286 -0.70 -21.64 10.84
N TRP A 287 0.38 -22.03 11.52
CA TRP A 287 1.77 -21.68 11.21
C TRP A 287 2.61 -22.93 10.92
N ASN A 288 3.35 -22.93 9.81
CA ASN A 288 4.24 -24.01 9.39
C ASN A 288 5.64 -23.81 9.99
N ALA A 289 6.16 -24.76 10.77
CA ALA A 289 7.55 -24.69 11.22
C ALA A 289 8.50 -24.99 10.05
N LEU A 290 9.36 -24.04 9.71
CA LEU A 290 10.38 -24.14 8.68
C LEU A 290 11.70 -24.73 9.21
N GLY A 291 11.92 -24.62 10.52
CA GLY A 291 13.09 -25.16 11.21
C GLY A 291 14.18 -24.14 11.53
N CYS A 292 15.21 -24.63 12.21
CA CYS A 292 16.34 -23.83 12.66
C CYS A 292 17.26 -23.33 11.53
N GLY A 293 17.18 -22.06 11.18
CA GLY A 293 18.12 -21.36 10.29
C GLY A 293 19.37 -20.88 11.02
N LEU A 294 20.53 -20.94 10.37
CA LEU A 294 21.80 -20.40 10.85
C LEU A 294 21.89 -18.90 10.55
N ASP A 295 21.72 -18.09 11.57
CA ASP A 295 21.61 -16.64 11.46
C ASP A 295 22.97 -15.93 11.49
N SER A 296 23.04 -14.68 11.03
CA SER A 296 24.32 -13.97 10.87
C SER A 296 24.18 -12.45 11.10
N GLU A 297 25.30 -11.71 10.98
CA GLU A 297 25.26 -10.24 11.00
C GLU A 297 24.30 -9.67 9.92
N ASP A 298 24.20 -10.35 8.77
CA ASP A 298 23.06 -10.25 7.86
C ASP A 298 21.94 -11.18 8.39
N ARG A 299 20.94 -10.58 9.05
CA ARG A 299 19.85 -11.30 9.76
C ARG A 299 18.81 -11.91 8.80
N ILE A 300 18.47 -13.18 9.00
CA ILE A 300 17.49 -13.92 8.16
C ILE A 300 16.11 -13.28 8.17
N LEU A 301 15.65 -12.83 9.34
CA LEU A 301 14.47 -11.98 9.51
C LEU A 301 14.92 -10.67 10.16
N SER A 302 14.53 -9.54 9.57
CA SER A 302 15.02 -8.21 9.96
C SER A 302 13.95 -7.10 9.85
N SER A 303 12.72 -7.42 9.46
CA SER A 303 11.66 -6.43 9.25
C SER A 303 11.06 -5.92 10.58
N TYR A 304 11.05 -6.77 11.61
CA TYR A 304 10.70 -6.41 12.98
C TYR A 304 11.48 -7.28 13.97
N PHE A 305 11.74 -6.76 15.16
CA PHE A 305 12.44 -7.42 16.26
C PHE A 305 11.88 -6.97 17.61
N ILE A 306 11.76 -7.91 18.55
CA ILE A 306 11.43 -7.65 19.96
C ILE A 306 12.05 -8.75 20.85
N SER A 307 12.49 -8.39 22.06
CA SER A 307 12.87 -9.33 23.11
C SER A 307 11.94 -9.17 24.32
N LEU A 308 11.56 -10.29 24.95
CA LEU A 308 10.65 -10.32 26.10
C LEU A 308 11.12 -11.32 27.17
N ASP A 309 11.23 -10.87 28.43
CA ASP A 309 11.56 -11.67 29.63
C ASP A 309 10.72 -12.96 29.82
N ASN A 310 9.64 -13.13 29.05
CA ASN A 310 8.72 -14.27 29.09
C ASN A 310 8.31 -14.79 27.69
N MET A 311 9.15 -14.62 26.66
CA MET A 311 8.87 -15.06 25.29
C MET A 311 8.47 -16.55 25.19
N THR A 312 7.43 -16.85 24.41
CA THR A 312 7.04 -18.21 23.98
C THR A 312 6.88 -18.25 22.46
N VAL A 313 6.86 -19.46 21.87
CA VAL A 313 6.62 -19.64 20.42
C VAL A 313 5.31 -18.96 20.01
N ASP A 314 4.17 -19.35 20.61
CA ASP A 314 2.87 -18.70 20.43
C ASP A 314 3.00 -17.17 20.44
N SER A 315 3.59 -16.59 21.50
CA SER A 315 3.66 -15.14 21.63
C SER A 315 4.43 -14.45 20.51
N CYS A 316 5.44 -15.09 19.92
CA CYS A 316 6.13 -14.55 18.75
C CYS A 316 5.30 -14.68 17.47
N LEU A 317 4.65 -15.83 17.25
CA LEU A 317 3.76 -16.04 16.11
C LEU A 317 2.63 -15.00 16.12
N THR A 318 1.91 -14.87 17.24
CA THR A 318 0.86 -13.87 17.45
C THR A 318 1.39 -12.43 17.32
N ILE A 319 2.63 -12.14 17.75
CA ILE A 319 3.27 -10.82 17.57
C ILE A 319 3.54 -10.49 16.11
N CYS A 320 4.00 -11.46 15.32
CA CYS A 320 4.28 -11.30 13.89
C CYS A 320 2.97 -11.23 13.08
N GLU A 321 1.98 -12.08 13.41
CA GLU A 321 0.68 -12.11 12.72
C GLU A 321 -0.08 -10.79 12.87
N ASN A 322 -0.20 -10.28 14.10
CA ASN A 322 -0.86 -8.99 14.37
C ASN A 322 -0.10 -7.77 13.82
N ARG A 323 1.08 -7.98 13.20
CA ARG A 323 1.83 -6.96 12.45
C ARG A 323 1.81 -7.18 10.93
N GLY A 324 1.06 -8.18 10.46
CA GLY A 324 0.97 -8.52 9.04
C GLY A 324 2.24 -9.13 8.46
N TYR A 325 3.07 -9.78 9.29
CA TYR A 325 4.23 -10.53 8.83
C TYR A 325 3.88 -12.00 8.60
N VAL A 326 4.21 -12.52 7.41
CA VAL A 326 3.99 -13.94 7.07
C VAL A 326 5.10 -14.88 7.53
N PHE A 327 6.24 -14.36 7.99
CA PHE A 327 7.29 -15.13 8.65
C PHE A 327 7.58 -14.62 10.07
N ALA A 328 7.81 -15.57 10.96
CA ALA A 328 8.24 -15.36 12.34
C ALA A 328 9.50 -16.19 12.62
N GLY A 329 10.30 -15.80 13.60
CA GLY A 329 11.49 -16.54 13.98
C GLY A 329 12.01 -16.21 15.37
N LEU A 330 12.26 -17.23 16.18
CA LEU A 330 12.68 -17.06 17.57
C LEU A 330 14.18 -17.33 17.75
N GLN A 331 14.84 -16.54 18.61
CA GLN A 331 16.28 -16.66 18.88
C GLN A 331 16.58 -16.45 20.38
N PHE A 332 17.72 -16.98 20.84
CA PHE A 332 18.35 -16.64 22.12
C PHE A 332 17.43 -16.69 23.37
N SER A 333 16.47 -17.64 23.43
CA SER A 333 15.45 -17.78 24.49
C SER A 333 14.39 -16.69 24.58
N ASP A 334 14.74 -15.41 24.42
CA ASP A 334 13.85 -14.27 24.65
C ASP A 334 13.56 -13.40 23.41
N GLU A 335 14.25 -13.62 22.28
CA GLU A 335 14.13 -12.80 21.07
C GLU A 335 13.11 -13.38 20.05
N CYS A 336 12.38 -12.47 19.40
CA CYS A 336 11.44 -12.73 18.31
C CYS A 336 11.71 -11.75 17.17
N TYR A 337 11.83 -12.28 15.96
CA TYR A 337 12.04 -11.55 14.71
C TYR A 337 10.88 -11.86 13.76
N CYS A 338 10.46 -10.90 12.94
CA CYS A 338 9.44 -11.09 11.92
C CYS A 338 9.88 -10.57 10.56
N GLY A 339 9.24 -11.05 9.49
CA GLY A 339 9.42 -10.52 8.14
C GLY A 339 8.41 -11.04 7.12
N ASN A 340 8.49 -10.49 5.91
CA ASN A 340 7.67 -10.90 4.76
C ASN A 340 8.47 -11.62 3.66
N SER A 341 9.74 -11.94 3.96
CA SER A 341 10.65 -12.67 3.08
C SER A 341 11.80 -13.26 3.89
N LEU A 342 12.21 -14.48 3.59
CA LEU A 342 13.46 -15.05 4.06
C LEU A 342 14.62 -14.66 3.14
N LEU A 343 15.84 -14.60 3.66
CA LEU A 343 17.03 -14.45 2.83
C LEU A 343 17.22 -15.69 1.93
N GLN A 344 17.51 -15.44 0.65
CA GLN A 344 17.51 -16.43 -0.45
C GLN A 344 18.60 -17.52 -0.36
N SER A 345 19.40 -17.52 0.71
CA SER A 345 20.48 -18.49 0.96
C SER A 345 20.54 -18.95 2.42
N THR A 346 19.39 -19.00 3.10
CA THR A 346 19.31 -19.47 4.50
C THR A 346 19.75 -20.94 4.61
N SER A 347 20.80 -21.19 5.40
CA SER A 347 21.30 -22.54 5.70
C SER A 347 20.68 -23.05 7.00
N TYR A 348 20.28 -24.32 7.07
CA TYR A 348 19.55 -24.87 8.22
C TYR A 348 20.36 -25.92 8.99
N ASP A 349 20.29 -25.89 10.32
CA ASP A 349 20.91 -26.87 11.23
C ASP A 349 20.04 -27.06 12.48
N SER A 350 19.24 -28.13 12.47
CA SER A 350 18.31 -28.47 13.56
C SER A 350 18.97 -28.79 14.91
N THR A 351 20.30 -28.81 15.01
CA THR A 351 21.02 -28.98 16.28
C THR A 351 21.36 -27.65 16.98
N ARG A 352 21.04 -26.51 16.36
CA ARG A 352 21.52 -25.18 16.80
C ARG A 352 20.47 -24.30 17.46
N CYS A 353 19.19 -24.70 17.42
CA CYS A 353 18.10 -24.04 18.12
C CYS A 353 17.83 -24.79 19.44
N ASP A 354 18.84 -24.78 20.32
CA ASP A 354 18.92 -25.60 21.53
C ASP A 354 18.55 -24.84 22.82
N MET A 355 18.07 -23.59 22.71
CA MET A 355 17.72 -22.75 23.85
C MET A 355 16.20 -22.79 24.12
N SER A 356 15.81 -23.23 25.32
CA SER A 356 14.41 -23.18 25.77
C SER A 356 13.85 -21.75 25.79
N CYS A 357 12.55 -21.59 25.54
CA CYS A 357 11.89 -20.30 25.62
C CYS A 357 11.88 -19.71 27.04
N ALA A 358 11.97 -18.37 27.14
CA ALA A 358 11.99 -17.67 28.44
C ALA A 358 10.65 -17.79 29.20
N GLY A 359 9.53 -17.92 28.49
CA GLY A 359 8.18 -18.05 29.03
C GLY A 359 7.68 -19.48 29.23
N ASP A 360 8.16 -20.45 28.43
CA ASP A 360 7.87 -21.88 28.60
C ASP A 360 9.12 -22.74 28.36
N SER A 361 9.48 -23.57 29.34
CA SER A 361 10.69 -24.38 29.28
C SER A 361 10.55 -25.66 28.45
N GLU A 362 9.34 -26.02 28.03
CA GLU A 362 9.10 -27.24 27.24
C GLU A 362 9.32 -27.02 25.73
N ASP A 363 9.33 -25.76 25.26
CA ASP A 363 9.56 -25.37 23.84
C ASP A 363 10.92 -24.68 23.62
N THR A 364 11.38 -24.62 22.37
CA THR A 364 12.66 -24.03 21.94
C THR A 364 12.50 -22.70 21.20
N CYS A 365 13.17 -21.65 21.69
CA CYS A 365 13.20 -20.31 21.11
C CYS A 365 14.57 -20.03 20.47
N GLY A 366 14.87 -20.78 19.41
CA GLY A 366 16.13 -20.66 18.68
C GLY A 366 17.38 -21.00 19.51
N GLY A 367 18.50 -20.34 19.20
CA GLY A 367 19.78 -20.51 19.87
C GLY A 367 20.74 -19.36 19.58
N SER A 368 22.03 -19.50 19.93
CA SER A 368 23.00 -18.42 19.65
C SER A 368 23.39 -18.40 18.16
N TRP A 369 23.00 -17.30 17.48
CA TRP A 369 23.06 -17.14 16.02
C TRP A 369 22.36 -18.30 15.27
N ALA A 370 21.17 -18.66 15.77
CA ALA A 370 20.33 -19.70 15.20
C ALA A 370 18.86 -19.37 15.48
N ILE A 371 18.04 -19.28 14.43
CA ILE A 371 16.67 -18.77 14.48
C ILE A 371 15.69 -19.89 14.09
N GLU A 372 14.76 -20.22 14.99
CA GLU A 372 13.72 -21.22 14.72
C GLU A 372 12.58 -20.56 13.95
N LEU A 373 12.42 -20.88 12.66
CA LEU A 373 11.60 -20.14 11.71
C LEU A 373 10.21 -20.75 11.47
N PHE A 374 9.23 -19.89 11.22
CA PHE A 374 7.83 -20.25 10.97
C PHE A 374 7.20 -19.40 9.86
N GLU A 375 6.21 -19.94 9.14
CA GLU A 375 5.46 -19.29 8.05
C GLU A 375 3.94 -19.40 8.25
N LEU A 376 3.19 -18.31 8.04
CA LEU A 376 1.73 -18.27 8.18
C LEU A 376 1.03 -19.03 7.03
N ILE A 377 0.31 -20.11 7.35
CA ILE A 377 -0.43 -20.93 6.37
C ILE A 377 -1.80 -20.33 6.08
N SER A 378 -2.55 -19.97 7.12
CA SER A 378 -3.88 -19.34 7.02
C SER A 378 -4.31 -18.69 8.33
N SER A 379 -5.20 -17.69 8.23
CA SER A 379 -5.80 -16.95 9.34
C SER A 379 -7.34 -16.89 9.21
N PRO A 380 -8.11 -16.69 10.30
CA PRO A 380 -9.56 -16.84 10.30
C PRO A 380 -10.30 -15.76 9.51
N SER A 381 -10.81 -16.12 8.32
CA SER A 381 -11.66 -15.23 7.53
C SER A 381 -13.07 -15.05 8.14
N SER A 382 -13.55 -13.81 8.18
CA SER A 382 -14.85 -13.46 8.76
C SER A 382 -16.02 -13.91 7.87
N THR A 383 -16.80 -14.88 8.36
CA THR A 383 -17.87 -15.50 7.57
C THR A 383 -19.18 -14.71 7.60
N CYS A 384 -19.68 -14.35 6.41
CA CYS A 384 -20.99 -13.73 6.25
C CYS A 384 -22.11 -14.75 6.50
N THR A 385 -23.01 -14.45 7.45
CA THR A 385 -24.18 -15.30 7.77
C THR A 385 -25.47 -14.71 7.15
N ASP A 386 -25.85 -15.19 5.97
CA ASP A 386 -27.23 -14.99 5.49
C ASP A 386 -28.19 -15.89 6.29
N SER A 387 -29.32 -15.33 6.71
CA SER A 387 -30.38 -16.05 7.42
C SER A 387 -31.75 -15.39 7.23
N LEU A 388 -32.15 -15.20 5.96
CA LEU A 388 -33.50 -14.78 5.62
C LEU A 388 -34.56 -15.77 6.16
N SER A 389 -35.31 -15.36 7.19
CA SER A 389 -36.49 -16.09 7.67
C SER A 389 -37.68 -15.15 7.84
N THR A 390 -38.82 -15.55 7.28
CA THR A 390 -40.04 -14.75 7.18
C THR A 390 -41.10 -15.22 8.16
N GLU A 391 -41.41 -14.40 9.17
CA GLU A 391 -42.70 -14.44 9.84
C GLU A 391 -43.39 -13.07 9.82
N THR A 392 -44.71 -13.12 9.74
CA THR A 392 -45.61 -11.96 9.71
C THR A 392 -46.51 -12.04 10.93
N ALA A 393 -46.70 -10.96 11.69
CA ALA A 393 -48.02 -10.36 11.92
C ALA A 393 -48.11 -9.29 13.04
N THR A 394 -49.12 -8.43 12.89
CA THR A 394 -49.86 -7.67 13.93
C THR A 394 -49.17 -6.52 14.67
N THR A 395 -49.56 -5.30 14.29
CA THR A 395 -49.51 -4.10 15.14
C THR A 395 -50.54 -4.18 16.27
N VAL A 396 -50.16 -3.85 17.51
CA VAL A 396 -51.12 -3.60 18.62
C VAL A 396 -50.71 -2.33 19.38
N LEU A 397 -51.66 -1.42 19.61
CA LEU A 397 -51.45 -0.21 20.41
C LEU A 397 -51.59 -0.51 21.93
N ALA A 398 -50.67 0.04 22.72
CA ALA A 398 -50.88 0.27 24.15
C ALA A 398 -50.18 1.55 24.64
N THR A 399 -50.90 2.66 24.48
CA THR A 399 -50.97 3.77 25.45
C THR A 399 -50.79 3.36 26.93
N SER A 400 -50.08 4.17 27.73
CA SER A 400 -50.71 4.91 28.85
C SER A 400 -49.79 5.90 29.59
N THR A 401 -50.31 7.11 29.79
CA THR A 401 -50.20 8.02 30.97
C THR A 401 -48.86 8.15 31.73
N THR A 402 -48.14 9.29 31.71
CA THR A 402 -48.44 10.63 32.31
C THR A 402 -48.48 10.71 33.84
N SER A 403 -47.37 11.17 34.45
CA SER A 403 -47.30 11.93 35.71
C SER A 403 -45.86 12.49 35.87
N GLY A 404 -45.56 13.77 36.06
CA GLY A 404 -46.41 14.96 36.07
C GLY A 404 -46.34 15.74 37.39
N PHE A 405 -45.44 16.73 37.51
CA PHE A 405 -45.60 17.85 38.46
C PHE A 405 -44.84 19.12 38.00
N ASN A 406 -45.38 20.27 38.39
CA ASN A 406 -44.89 21.63 38.11
C ASN A 406 -43.65 21.96 39.02
N THR A 407 -42.85 23.02 38.80
CA THR A 407 -43.29 24.41 38.62
C THR A 407 -42.23 25.33 38.00
N ALA A 408 -42.73 26.39 37.34
CA ALA A 408 -42.07 27.59 36.86
C ALA A 408 -41.31 28.38 37.99
N SER A 409 -40.63 29.52 37.77
CA SER A 409 -40.97 30.58 36.81
C SER A 409 -39.92 31.70 36.67
N THR A 410 -39.92 32.36 35.50
CA THR A 410 -39.48 33.77 35.26
C THR A 410 -38.00 34.14 35.53
N THR A 411 -37.39 35.15 34.87
CA THR A 411 -37.94 36.33 34.17
C THR A 411 -37.10 36.70 32.94
N ALA A 412 -37.69 37.34 31.92
CA ALA A 412 -36.97 37.91 30.78
C ALA A 412 -36.69 39.42 30.96
N ILE A 413 -35.75 39.99 30.18
CA ILE A 413 -35.80 41.32 29.52
C ILE A 413 -34.47 41.58 28.76
N ALA A 414 -34.39 42.34 27.66
CA ALA A 414 -35.24 42.47 26.45
C ALA A 414 -34.57 43.42 25.44
N SER A 415 -35.04 43.41 24.18
CA SER A 415 -34.96 44.51 23.18
C SER A 415 -33.62 44.78 22.46
N SER A 416 -33.57 45.24 21.19
CA SER A 416 -34.52 45.20 20.04
C SER A 416 -33.92 45.94 18.83
N THR A 417 -34.17 45.50 17.57
CA THR A 417 -34.82 46.32 16.49
C THR A 417 -34.90 45.60 15.13
N ASN A 418 -36.12 45.61 14.55
CA ASN A 418 -36.53 45.78 13.13
C ASN A 418 -35.73 45.10 11.98
N SER A 419 -36.30 44.18 11.19
CA SER A 419 -37.28 44.35 10.06
C SER A 419 -36.59 44.48 8.67
N ALA A 420 -37.14 44.02 7.53
CA ALA A 420 -38.46 43.46 7.21
C ALA A 420 -38.40 42.33 6.14
N SER A 421 -39.51 41.61 5.94
CA SER A 421 -39.63 40.50 4.96
C SER A 421 -40.26 40.93 3.63
N SER A 422 -40.13 40.10 2.60
CA SER A 422 -41.12 39.98 1.51
C SER A 422 -41.08 38.58 0.90
N SER A 423 -42.25 38.01 0.64
CA SER A 423 -42.43 36.70 0.00
C SER A 423 -43.68 36.74 -0.89
N VAL A 424 -43.70 35.91 -1.94
CA VAL A 424 -44.86 35.76 -2.85
C VAL A 424 -45.08 34.28 -3.11
N ILE A 425 -46.33 33.86 -3.00
CA ILE A 425 -46.80 32.50 -3.29
C ILE A 425 -47.71 32.57 -4.52
N VAL A 426 -47.54 31.65 -5.47
CA VAL A 426 -48.58 31.28 -6.44
C VAL A 426 -48.67 29.75 -6.47
N THR A 427 -49.88 29.22 -6.67
CA THR A 427 -50.21 27.79 -6.59
C THR A 427 -51.12 27.41 -7.76
N SER A 428 -51.37 26.11 -7.94
CA SER A 428 -52.36 25.48 -8.86
C SER A 428 -51.82 25.15 -10.28
N LYS A 429 -52.30 24.10 -10.96
CA LYS A 429 -53.29 23.06 -10.58
C LYS A 429 -53.14 21.76 -11.38
N TYR A 430 -53.75 20.68 -10.87
CA TYR A 430 -53.96 19.39 -11.56
C TYR A 430 -54.94 19.47 -12.74
N THR A 431 -54.68 18.69 -13.80
CA THR A 431 -55.64 17.93 -14.64
C THR A 431 -54.91 16.71 -15.24
N GLY A 432 -55.62 15.62 -15.55
CA GLY A 432 -55.07 14.39 -16.17
C GLY A 432 -55.93 13.88 -17.34
N GLU A 433 -55.87 12.57 -17.61
CA GLU A 433 -56.64 11.80 -18.63
C GLU A 433 -56.24 12.04 -20.12
N THR A 434 -56.28 11.08 -21.07
CA THR A 434 -56.00 9.60 -21.07
C THR A 434 -55.88 9.05 -22.52
N VAL A 435 -55.13 7.95 -22.72
CA VAL A 435 -55.41 6.80 -23.65
C VAL A 435 -55.35 6.93 -25.21
N SER A 436 -54.52 6.02 -25.81
CA SER A 436 -54.68 5.29 -27.10
C SER A 436 -53.91 5.67 -28.41
N SER A 437 -53.08 4.70 -28.87
CA SER A 437 -52.97 4.09 -30.23
C SER A 437 -52.96 4.89 -31.55
N GLY A 438 -52.13 4.46 -32.52
CA GLY A 438 -52.54 4.46 -33.95
C GLY A 438 -51.45 4.51 -35.05
N GLN A 439 -51.08 3.34 -35.59
CA GLN A 439 -50.21 3.06 -36.75
C GLN A 439 -50.18 3.98 -38.01
N ALA A 440 -48.98 4.03 -38.64
CA ALA A 440 -48.69 3.94 -40.10
C ALA A 440 -49.20 5.07 -41.05
N THR A 441 -48.75 5.25 -42.32
CA THR A 441 -48.29 4.33 -43.39
C THR A 441 -47.38 4.97 -44.46
N GLU A 442 -46.49 4.16 -45.08
CA GLU A 442 -45.96 4.27 -46.49
C GLU A 442 -45.14 5.54 -46.86
N ALA A 443 -44.32 5.64 -47.93
CA ALA A 443 -43.96 4.82 -49.11
C ALA A 443 -42.56 5.30 -49.65
N THR A 444 -41.80 4.69 -50.59
CA THR A 444 -41.91 3.42 -51.35
C THR A 444 -40.54 2.99 -51.96
N THR A 445 -40.42 1.68 -52.20
CA THR A 445 -39.54 0.84 -53.05
C THR A 445 -38.70 1.45 -54.22
N VAL A 446 -37.47 0.92 -54.43
CA VAL A 446 -36.83 0.46 -55.72
C VAL A 446 -35.30 0.22 -55.56
N THR A 447 -34.56 -0.72 -56.20
CA THR A 447 -34.79 -2.13 -56.67
C THR A 447 -33.42 -2.78 -57.04
N GLU A 448 -33.19 -4.04 -56.62
CA GLU A 448 -32.29 -5.13 -57.14
C GLU A 448 -30.82 -4.91 -57.63
N SER A 449 -29.89 -5.67 -56.97
CA SER A 449 -28.95 -6.68 -57.57
C SER A 449 -27.68 -6.22 -58.36
N THR A 450 -26.61 -7.02 -58.61
CA THR A 450 -26.34 -8.49 -58.53
C THR A 450 -24.80 -8.80 -58.52
N THR A 451 -24.35 -9.91 -57.88
CA THR A 451 -23.08 -10.71 -58.16
C THR A 451 -21.67 -10.04 -58.12
N GLY A 452 -20.54 -10.73 -57.85
CA GLY A 452 -20.23 -12.15 -57.55
C GLY A 452 -18.70 -12.43 -57.37
N SER A 453 -18.31 -13.66 -56.98
CA SER A 453 -16.98 -14.08 -56.43
C SER A 453 -15.99 -14.80 -57.39
N GLU A 454 -14.84 -15.29 -56.84
CA GLU A 454 -14.01 -16.48 -57.24
C GLU A 454 -13.14 -16.39 -58.54
N THR A 455 -12.03 -17.12 -58.79
CA THR A 455 -11.16 -18.17 -58.13
C THR A 455 -9.72 -18.08 -58.77
N ALA A 456 -8.55 -18.65 -58.39
CA ALA A 456 -7.96 -19.43 -57.25
C ALA A 456 -6.38 -19.28 -57.24
N ASN A 457 -5.67 -19.69 -56.16
CA ASN A 457 -4.26 -20.25 -56.08
C ASN A 457 -3.22 -19.70 -55.05
N VAL A 458 -2.21 -20.54 -54.75
CA VAL A 458 -1.30 -20.57 -53.56
C VAL A 458 0.13 -21.02 -53.93
N SER A 459 1.20 -20.49 -53.28
CA SER A 459 2.41 -21.27 -52.89
C SER A 459 3.52 -20.51 -52.10
N VAL A 460 3.78 -20.96 -50.86
CA VAL A 460 5.10 -21.25 -50.22
C VAL A 460 6.06 -20.11 -49.73
N THR A 461 6.60 -20.35 -48.52
CA THR A 461 7.81 -19.82 -47.81
C THR A 461 7.83 -18.49 -47.02
N SER A 462 8.58 -18.57 -45.91
CA SER A 462 9.14 -17.53 -45.02
C SER A 462 8.17 -16.64 -44.23
N GLU A 463 8.26 -16.76 -42.91
CA GLU A 463 7.63 -15.85 -41.94
C GLU A 463 8.43 -14.56 -41.81
N SER A 464 7.72 -13.45 -41.58
CA SER A 464 8.26 -12.13 -41.26
C SER A 464 7.20 -11.43 -40.41
N VAL A 465 7.53 -11.10 -39.16
CA VAL A 465 6.57 -10.54 -38.22
C VAL A 465 6.20 -9.12 -38.65
N ILE A 466 4.90 -8.90 -38.88
CA ILE A 466 4.33 -7.59 -39.20
C ILE A 466 3.64 -7.04 -37.95
N ALA A 467 3.78 -5.73 -37.72
CA ALA A 467 3.22 -5.03 -36.56
C ALA A 467 1.68 -5.14 -36.48
N PRO A 468 1.08 -5.14 -35.27
CA PRO A 468 -0.36 -5.17 -35.11
C PRO A 468 -1.02 -3.89 -35.65
N THR A 469 -2.12 -4.07 -36.38
CA THR A 469 -2.92 -2.98 -36.94
C THR A 469 -3.76 -2.31 -35.85
N SER A 470 -3.95 -0.99 -35.96
CA SER A 470 -4.75 -0.18 -35.04
C SER A 470 -6.17 -0.73 -34.81
N THR A 471 -6.45 -1.18 -33.59
CA THR A 471 -7.82 -1.31 -33.07
C THR A 471 -8.40 0.08 -32.81
N THR A 472 -9.64 0.32 -33.24
CA THR A 472 -10.34 1.58 -32.98
C THR A 472 -10.73 1.63 -31.51
N SER A 473 -10.31 2.68 -30.78
CA SER A 473 -10.67 2.87 -29.38
C SER A 473 -12.17 3.08 -29.22
N THR A 474 -12.80 2.29 -28.35
CA THR A 474 -14.14 2.55 -27.83
C THR A 474 -14.11 3.80 -26.94
N GLU A 475 -15.10 4.68 -27.09
CA GLU A 475 -15.17 5.94 -26.36
C GLU A 475 -15.11 5.73 -24.84
N SER A 476 -14.08 6.28 -24.19
CA SER A 476 -14.08 6.43 -22.73
C SER A 476 -15.10 7.51 -22.36
N THR A 477 -16.31 7.10 -22.04
CA THR A 477 -17.36 8.01 -21.57
C THR A 477 -17.02 8.47 -20.15
N ALA A 478 -16.40 9.65 -20.05
CA ALA A 478 -16.03 10.27 -18.78
C ALA A 478 -17.24 10.30 -17.82
N SER A 479 -17.12 9.59 -16.69
CA SER A 479 -18.17 9.55 -15.67
C SER A 479 -18.39 10.94 -15.08
N ALA A 480 -19.63 11.43 -15.12
CA ALA A 480 -19.95 12.77 -14.65
C ALA A 480 -19.80 12.84 -13.12
N ILE A 481 -18.95 13.75 -12.64
CA ILE A 481 -18.68 13.95 -11.21
C ILE A 481 -20.02 14.17 -10.46
N PRO A 482 -20.27 13.46 -9.35
CA PRO A 482 -21.49 13.64 -8.57
C PRO A 482 -21.58 15.08 -8.04
N THR A 483 -22.53 15.84 -8.57
CA THR A 483 -22.70 17.27 -8.24
C THR A 483 -23.32 17.52 -6.86
N SER A 484 -23.79 16.47 -6.19
CA SER A 484 -24.31 16.52 -4.83
C SER A 484 -23.21 16.25 -3.79
N VAL A 485 -22.52 17.32 -3.36
CA VAL A 485 -21.62 17.26 -2.21
C VAL A 485 -22.45 17.19 -0.90
N PRO A 486 -22.12 16.33 0.08
CA PRO A 486 -22.85 16.23 1.33
C PRO A 486 -22.88 17.53 2.14
N SER A 487 -24.07 17.94 2.58
CA SER A 487 -24.25 19.04 3.51
C SER A 487 -23.74 18.65 4.91
N SER A 488 -22.99 19.54 5.56
CA SER A 488 -22.46 19.31 6.91
C SER A 488 -22.46 20.65 7.65
N SER A 489 -22.83 20.64 8.94
CA SER A 489 -22.93 21.84 9.79
C SER A 489 -21.65 22.13 10.58
N SER A 490 -20.65 21.24 10.47
CA SER A 490 -19.33 21.41 11.07
C SER A 490 -18.48 22.44 10.30
N THR A 491 -17.55 23.08 11.00
CA THR A 491 -16.39 23.69 10.35
C THR A 491 -15.43 22.59 9.89
N HIS A 492 -14.87 22.74 8.70
CA HIS A 492 -13.87 21.84 8.12
C HIS A 492 -12.51 22.51 8.00
N GLN A 493 -11.44 21.74 8.10
CA GLN A 493 -10.05 22.24 8.07
C GLN A 493 -9.20 21.41 7.10
N VAL A 494 -8.37 22.08 6.30
CA VAL A 494 -7.37 21.44 5.44
C VAL A 494 -5.98 21.84 5.91
N TRP A 495 -5.19 20.84 6.32
CA TRP A 495 -3.81 20.99 6.75
C TRP A 495 -2.86 20.51 5.64
N ALA A 496 -1.58 20.84 5.73
CA ALA A 496 -0.53 20.15 4.98
C ALA A 496 0.65 19.84 5.89
N HIS A 497 1.21 18.64 5.73
CA HIS A 497 2.36 18.19 6.51
C HIS A 497 3.62 18.88 6.05
N TYR A 498 4.44 19.38 6.99
CA TYR A 498 5.54 20.29 6.68
C TYR A 498 6.83 19.83 7.37
N MET A 499 7.77 19.32 6.59
CA MET A 499 9.08 18.84 7.05
C MET A 499 9.97 20.03 7.43
N VAL A 500 10.08 20.32 8.73
CA VAL A 500 10.96 21.41 9.21
C VAL A 500 12.44 21.06 8.99
N GLY A 501 12.79 19.77 8.90
CA GLY A 501 14.12 19.30 8.47
C GLY A 501 14.57 19.80 7.09
N ASN A 502 13.65 20.09 6.18
CA ASN A 502 13.99 20.62 4.85
C ASN A 502 14.12 22.16 4.84
N THR A 503 13.95 22.83 6.00
CA THR A 503 13.91 24.31 6.09
C THR A 503 15.25 24.98 6.40
N TYR A 504 16.38 24.27 6.31
CA TYR A 504 17.68 24.94 6.27
C TYR A 504 17.98 25.38 4.82
N PRO A 505 18.32 26.66 4.51
CA PRO A 505 18.53 27.81 5.39
C PRO A 505 17.42 28.88 5.25
N TYR A 506 16.14 28.51 5.41
CA TYR A 506 14.99 29.40 5.22
C TYR A 506 15.12 30.74 5.97
N THR A 507 14.57 31.78 5.36
CA THR A 507 14.32 33.07 5.99
C THR A 507 12.82 33.24 6.30
N ALA A 508 12.47 34.27 7.06
CA ALA A 508 11.08 34.68 7.24
C ALA A 508 10.36 35.00 5.90
N SER A 509 11.10 35.33 4.83
CA SER A 509 10.52 35.55 3.50
C SER A 509 10.13 34.25 2.79
N ASN A 510 10.81 33.13 3.07
CA ASN A 510 10.42 31.81 2.55
C ASN A 510 9.14 31.35 3.26
N TRP A 511 9.11 31.41 4.59
CA TRP A 511 7.90 31.11 5.37
C TRP A 511 6.69 31.96 4.95
N ALA A 512 6.88 33.28 4.73
CA ALA A 512 5.79 34.15 4.25
C ALA A 512 5.34 33.81 2.82
N SER A 513 6.24 33.37 1.95
CA SER A 513 5.91 32.89 0.60
C SER A 513 5.06 31.63 0.66
N ASP A 514 5.47 30.66 1.48
CA ASP A 514 4.81 29.35 1.56
C ASP A 514 3.45 29.43 2.24
N ILE A 515 3.32 30.23 3.31
CA ILE A 515 2.02 30.54 3.92
C ILE A 515 1.10 31.23 2.89
N SER A 516 1.62 32.15 2.07
CA SER A 516 0.82 32.81 1.03
C SER A 516 0.41 31.85 -0.10
N ALA A 517 1.26 30.89 -0.46
CA ALA A 517 0.96 29.89 -1.48
C ALA A 517 -0.03 28.85 -0.97
N ALA A 518 0.12 28.38 0.27
CA ALA A 518 -0.80 27.45 0.92
C ALA A 518 -2.20 28.05 1.10
N LEU A 519 -2.28 29.32 1.55
CA LEU A 519 -3.55 30.07 1.59
C LEU A 519 -4.21 30.17 0.20
N ALA A 520 -3.42 30.40 -0.86
CA ALA A 520 -3.93 30.42 -2.24
C ALA A 520 -4.40 29.03 -2.71
N ALA A 521 -3.71 27.96 -2.31
CA ALA A 521 -4.12 26.58 -2.52
C ALA A 521 -5.31 26.13 -1.62
N GLY A 522 -5.87 27.04 -0.80
CA GLY A 522 -7.05 26.77 0.04
C GLY A 522 -6.76 26.07 1.37
N ILE A 523 -5.49 25.93 1.75
CA ILE A 523 -5.01 25.27 2.98
C ILE A 523 -5.13 26.25 4.17
N ASP A 524 -5.56 25.77 5.33
CA ASP A 524 -5.78 26.57 6.54
C ASP A 524 -4.55 26.67 7.46
N GLY A 525 -3.64 25.69 7.37
CA GLY A 525 -2.43 25.67 8.19
C GLY A 525 -1.45 24.56 7.86
N PHE A 526 -0.32 24.54 8.55
CA PHE A 526 0.67 23.47 8.48
C PHE A 526 0.75 22.64 9.77
N ALA A 527 0.93 21.33 9.60
CA ALA A 527 1.42 20.44 10.63
C ALA A 527 2.96 20.45 10.57
N LEU A 528 3.61 21.15 11.50
CA LEU A 528 5.06 21.30 11.50
C LEU A 528 5.69 20.02 12.07
N ASN A 529 6.17 19.14 11.19
CA ASN A 529 6.99 17.98 11.53
C ASN A 529 8.35 18.46 12.05
N ILE A 530 8.64 18.15 13.31
CA ILE A 530 9.85 18.60 13.99
C ILE A 530 10.72 17.44 14.45
N GLY A 531 11.98 17.45 13.99
CA GLY A 531 13.02 16.51 14.40
C GLY A 531 13.98 17.07 15.45
N SER A 532 15.06 16.33 15.72
CA SER A 532 16.02 16.56 16.82
C SER A 532 17.15 17.56 16.53
N ASP A 533 17.23 18.10 15.31
CA ASP A 533 18.21 19.13 14.93
C ASP A 533 18.18 20.38 15.82
N ASN A 534 19.34 20.82 16.28
CA ASN A 534 19.45 22.00 17.17
C ASN A 534 19.00 23.34 16.55
N TRP A 535 18.84 23.41 15.22
CA TRP A 535 18.43 24.61 14.49
C TRP A 535 16.94 24.60 14.12
N GLN A 536 16.27 23.43 14.07
CA GLN A 536 14.84 23.34 13.76
C GLN A 536 13.96 24.13 14.75
N PRO A 537 14.21 24.15 16.08
CA PRO A 537 13.45 24.99 17.03
C PRO A 537 13.46 26.50 16.77
N ALA A 538 14.41 27.00 15.97
CA ALA A 538 14.42 28.38 15.48
C ALA A 538 13.53 28.54 14.23
N ARG A 539 13.58 27.58 13.30
CA ARG A 539 12.71 27.56 12.11
C ARG A 539 11.22 27.44 12.46
N VAL A 540 10.87 26.65 13.47
CA VAL A 540 9.52 26.63 14.04
C VAL A 540 9.13 28.02 14.55
N ALA A 541 10.02 28.72 15.26
CA ALA A 541 9.73 30.07 15.76
C ALA A 541 9.54 31.09 14.61
N ASP A 542 10.30 30.97 13.52
CA ASP A 542 10.11 31.77 12.30
C ASP A 542 8.74 31.49 11.65
N ALA A 543 8.31 30.22 11.57
CA ALA A 543 7.01 29.83 11.01
C ALA A 543 5.83 30.41 11.80
N TYR A 544 5.81 30.23 13.13
CA TYR A 544 4.79 30.84 14.00
C TYR A 544 4.80 32.37 13.94
N SER A 545 5.97 33.00 13.78
CA SER A 545 6.12 34.45 13.62
C SER A 545 5.54 34.94 12.29
N ALA A 546 5.82 34.25 11.18
CA ALA A 546 5.30 34.59 9.86
C ALA A 546 3.78 34.41 9.77
N ALA A 547 3.22 33.37 10.41
CA ALA A 547 1.78 33.11 10.41
C ALA A 547 0.96 34.06 11.30
N ALA A 548 1.56 34.63 12.36
CA ALA A 548 0.87 35.29 13.48
C ALA A 548 -0.14 36.40 13.13
N SER A 549 -0.03 37.04 11.96
CA SER A 549 -0.94 38.09 11.48
C SER A 549 -1.73 37.75 10.21
N THR A 550 -1.55 36.54 9.67
CA THR A 550 -2.15 36.11 8.39
C THR A 550 -3.52 35.44 8.54
N GLY A 551 -3.81 34.88 9.73
CA GLY A 551 -4.96 34.00 9.97
C GLY A 551 -4.67 32.52 9.72
N PHE A 552 -3.62 32.20 8.94
CA PHE A 552 -3.11 30.84 8.76
C PHE A 552 -2.62 30.24 10.08
N LYS A 553 -2.71 28.92 10.20
CA LYS A 553 -2.48 28.21 11.46
C LYS A 553 -1.30 27.24 11.41
N MET A 554 -0.79 26.90 12.59
CA MET A 554 0.33 26.01 12.81
C MET A 554 -0.01 25.08 13.97
N PHE A 555 0.29 23.79 13.86
CA PHE A 555 0.47 22.91 15.00
C PHE A 555 1.79 22.15 14.90
N LEU A 556 2.13 21.45 15.97
CA LEU A 556 3.32 20.60 16.02
C LEU A 556 2.92 19.17 15.69
N SER A 557 3.62 18.57 14.73
CA SER A 557 3.72 17.11 14.62
C SER A 557 5.11 16.72 15.13
N LEU A 558 5.14 15.98 16.24
CA LEU A 558 6.40 15.54 16.86
C LEU A 558 6.90 14.31 16.08
N ASP A 559 8.07 14.39 15.43
CA ASP A 559 8.63 13.23 14.73
C ASP A 559 9.31 12.29 15.73
N MET A 560 8.58 11.28 16.18
CA MET A 560 9.04 10.32 17.18
C MET A 560 9.98 9.25 16.61
N THR A 561 10.28 9.28 15.30
CA THR A 561 11.34 8.43 14.72
C THR A 561 12.74 9.03 14.91
N VAL A 562 12.84 10.34 15.15
CA VAL A 562 14.13 11.04 15.37
C VAL A 562 14.20 11.85 16.67
N LEU A 563 13.07 12.13 17.33
CA LEU A 563 13.03 12.68 18.68
C LEU A 563 13.20 11.57 19.72
N SER A 564 13.98 11.82 20.77
CA SER A 564 14.16 10.88 21.87
C SER A 564 12.83 10.59 22.58
N CYS A 565 12.61 9.31 22.92
CA CYS A 565 11.35 8.81 23.49
C CYS A 565 11.54 7.83 24.66
N SER A 566 12.78 7.65 25.12
CA SER A 566 13.18 6.53 25.98
C SER A 566 12.97 6.75 27.48
N SER A 567 12.48 7.92 27.90
CA SER A 567 12.25 8.26 29.31
C SER A 567 11.21 9.36 29.52
N SER A 568 10.67 9.46 30.74
CA SER A 568 9.83 10.61 31.15
C SER A 568 10.59 11.96 31.15
N SER A 569 11.93 11.94 31.08
CA SER A 569 12.71 13.18 30.85
C SER A 569 12.60 13.64 29.39
N ASP A 570 12.40 12.73 28.45
CA ASP A 570 12.17 13.05 27.04
C ASP A 570 10.74 13.54 26.84
N ALA A 571 9.76 12.91 27.50
CA ALA A 571 8.39 13.42 27.59
C ALA A 571 8.36 14.89 28.09
N ALA A 572 9.14 15.21 29.13
CA ALA A 572 9.27 16.58 29.64
C ALA A 572 9.89 17.56 28.61
N ASN A 573 10.76 17.09 27.71
CA ASN A 573 11.24 17.89 26.58
C ASN A 573 10.11 18.16 25.58
N LEU A 574 9.33 17.13 25.19
CA LEU A 574 8.18 17.28 24.29
C LEU A 574 7.13 18.25 24.85
N VAL A 575 6.78 18.09 26.13
CA VAL A 575 5.92 19.01 26.90
C VAL A 575 6.45 20.44 26.80
N SER A 576 7.75 20.65 27.00
CA SER A 576 8.37 21.98 26.94
C SER A 576 8.28 22.63 25.55
N ILE A 577 8.29 21.83 24.47
CA ILE A 577 8.10 22.33 23.10
C ILE A 577 6.64 22.76 22.87
N VAL A 578 5.66 21.95 23.30
CA VAL A 578 4.23 22.30 23.20
C VAL A 578 3.91 23.55 24.03
N GLN A 579 4.38 23.62 25.28
CA GLN A 579 4.17 24.76 26.17
C GLN A 579 4.66 26.10 25.59
N LYS A 580 5.73 26.07 24.79
CA LYS A 580 6.30 27.27 24.12
C LYS A 580 5.33 27.90 23.10
N TYR A 581 4.50 27.10 22.44
CA TYR A 581 3.64 27.56 21.32
C TYR A 581 2.14 27.52 21.62
N ALA A 582 1.70 26.81 22.66
CA ALA A 582 0.31 26.69 23.10
C ALA A 582 -0.50 28.00 23.17
N ASN A 583 0.15 29.14 23.44
CA ASN A 583 -0.47 30.47 23.54
C ASN A 583 -0.12 31.43 22.37
N ALA A 584 0.48 30.93 21.28
CA ALA A 584 0.87 31.74 20.13
C ALA A 584 -0.34 32.06 19.23
N ALA A 585 -0.38 33.26 18.62
CA ALA A 585 -1.50 33.68 17.77
C ALA A 585 -1.75 32.74 16.56
N ALA A 586 -0.67 32.16 16.01
CA ALA A 586 -0.72 31.19 14.93
C ALA A 586 -1.05 29.74 15.38
N GLN A 587 -1.07 29.44 16.69
CA GLN A 587 -1.38 28.09 17.18
C GLN A 587 -2.79 27.66 16.72
N ALA A 588 -2.88 26.48 16.13
CA ALA A 588 -4.13 25.80 15.82
C ALA A 588 -4.79 25.31 17.11
N THR A 589 -6.11 25.44 17.17
CA THR A 589 -6.94 24.86 18.23
C THR A 589 -8.10 24.11 17.60
N TYR A 590 -8.53 23.03 18.25
CA TYR A 590 -9.73 22.28 17.91
C TYR A 590 -10.54 22.05 19.18
N GLU A 591 -11.86 22.26 19.10
CA GLU A 591 -12.79 22.28 20.26
C GLU A 591 -12.34 23.17 21.45
N GLY A 592 -11.51 24.18 21.17
CA GLY A 592 -10.96 25.11 22.18
C GLY A 592 -9.66 24.65 22.85
N LYS A 593 -9.23 23.40 22.61
CA LYS A 593 -7.94 22.85 23.07
C LYS A 593 -6.82 23.13 22.05
N VAL A 594 -5.56 23.05 22.48
CA VAL A 594 -4.36 23.22 21.63
C VAL A 594 -4.14 21.99 20.74
N LEU A 595 -4.17 22.13 19.41
CA LEU A 595 -3.97 21.00 18.50
C LEU A 595 -2.49 20.55 18.50
N VAL A 596 -2.27 19.23 18.62
CA VAL A 596 -0.95 18.56 18.59
C VAL A 596 -1.08 17.20 17.89
N SER A 597 -0.02 16.75 17.22
CA SER A 597 0.09 15.44 16.56
C SER A 597 1.50 14.85 16.73
N THR A 598 1.71 13.65 16.21
CA THR A 598 3.02 13.00 16.07
C THR A 598 3.10 12.29 14.73
N PHE A 599 4.32 12.03 14.28
CA PHE A 599 4.63 10.94 13.37
C PHE A 599 5.29 9.82 14.20
N ALA A 600 4.71 8.62 14.18
CA ALA A 600 5.05 7.48 15.04
C ALA A 600 4.95 7.75 16.56
N GLY A 601 5.54 6.87 17.38
CA GLY A 601 5.65 7.02 18.83
C GLY A 601 4.70 6.18 19.68
N SER A 602 4.08 5.12 19.14
CA SER A 602 3.33 4.13 19.92
C SER A 602 4.21 3.33 20.90
N ASP A 603 5.50 3.24 20.59
CA ASP A 603 6.56 2.50 21.27
C ASP A 603 7.36 3.35 22.28
N CYS A 604 6.94 4.59 22.53
CA CYS A 604 7.58 5.47 23.52
C CYS A 604 7.62 4.81 24.92
N ALA A 605 8.78 4.83 25.57
CA ALA A 605 8.98 4.20 26.89
C ALA A 605 8.41 5.02 28.06
N PHE A 606 7.82 6.19 27.79
CA PHE A 606 7.09 7.03 28.74
C PHE A 606 5.57 6.92 28.50
N SER A 607 4.75 7.27 29.50
CA SER A 607 3.30 7.24 29.29
C SER A 607 2.79 8.53 28.66
N TRP A 608 2.24 8.45 27.44
CA TRP A 608 1.55 9.60 26.81
C TRP A 608 0.47 10.22 27.72
N GLN A 609 -0.21 9.42 28.55
CA GLN A 609 -1.14 9.95 29.55
C GLN A 609 -0.41 10.72 30.66
N SER A 610 0.37 10.04 31.51
CA SER A 610 0.87 10.64 32.76
C SER A 610 2.04 11.60 32.58
N ASP A 611 2.84 11.43 31.52
CA ASP A 611 4.11 12.13 31.36
C ASP A 611 4.03 13.25 30.30
N PHE A 612 2.95 13.29 29.51
CA PHE A 612 2.70 14.30 28.49
C PHE A 612 1.32 14.99 28.64
N VAL A 613 0.21 14.28 28.45
CA VAL A 613 -1.16 14.85 28.50
C VAL A 613 -1.48 15.45 29.88
N ASP A 614 -1.34 14.65 30.95
CA ASP A 614 -1.63 15.08 32.33
C ASP A 614 -0.73 16.23 32.77
N VAL A 615 0.51 16.29 32.27
CA VAL A 615 1.49 17.35 32.58
C VAL A 615 1.11 18.66 31.88
N LEU A 616 0.65 18.59 30.62
CA LEU A 616 0.16 19.76 29.87
C LEU A 616 -1.13 20.31 30.47
N SER A 617 -2.13 19.46 30.75
CA SER A 617 -3.36 19.88 31.43
C SER A 617 -3.09 20.40 32.85
N SER A 618 -2.14 19.83 33.60
CA SER A 618 -1.70 20.35 34.91
C SER A 618 -1.02 21.72 34.82
N ALA A 619 -0.44 22.07 33.67
CA ALA A 619 0.10 23.39 33.37
C ALA A 619 -0.97 24.39 32.86
N GLY A 620 -2.23 23.95 32.74
CA GLY A 620 -3.34 24.75 32.20
C GLY A 620 -3.38 24.80 30.67
N ILE A 621 -2.81 23.80 29.99
CA ILE A 621 -2.78 23.67 28.53
C ILE A 621 -3.45 22.34 28.17
N ASP A 622 -4.77 22.39 27.99
CA ASP A 622 -5.52 21.25 27.45
C ASP A 622 -5.21 21.11 25.95
N ILE A 623 -4.82 19.91 25.52
CA ILE A 623 -4.49 19.60 24.12
C ILE A 623 -5.59 18.77 23.44
N PHE A 624 -5.78 19.00 22.14
CA PHE A 624 -6.45 18.05 21.24
C PHE A 624 -5.36 17.22 20.57
N PHE A 625 -5.21 15.96 20.99
CA PHE A 625 -4.10 15.12 20.53
C PHE A 625 -4.55 14.13 19.46
N ILE A 626 -4.05 14.30 18.24
CA ILE A 626 -4.38 13.50 17.06
C ILE A 626 -3.10 12.99 16.37
N PRO A 627 -2.38 12.03 16.98
CA PRO A 627 -1.13 11.48 16.47
C PRO A 627 -1.34 10.56 15.25
N SER A 628 -0.24 10.14 14.61
CA SER A 628 -0.17 9.04 13.65
C SER A 628 0.78 7.97 14.19
N ILE A 629 0.29 7.09 15.06
CA ILE A 629 1.13 6.18 15.86
C ILE A 629 1.44 4.83 15.20
N PHE A 630 0.86 4.55 14.03
CA PHE A 630 1.05 3.29 13.26
C PHE A 630 0.78 2.01 14.08
N SER A 631 -0.09 2.07 15.08
CA SER A 631 -0.54 0.91 15.86
C SER A 631 -1.70 0.19 15.18
N ASP A 632 -1.92 -1.07 15.57
CA ASP A 632 -3.16 -1.76 15.22
C ASP A 632 -4.38 -1.01 15.75
N VAL A 633 -5.44 -0.98 14.93
CA VAL A 633 -6.64 -0.17 15.16
C VAL A 633 -7.42 -0.61 16.40
N SER A 634 -7.35 -1.88 16.82
CA SER A 634 -8.03 -2.36 18.03
C SER A 634 -7.62 -1.59 19.29
N THR A 635 -6.37 -1.10 19.33
CA THR A 635 -5.81 -0.32 20.44
C THR A 635 -6.51 1.02 20.64
N PHE A 636 -7.01 1.64 19.57
CA PHE A 636 -7.50 3.03 19.57
C PHE A 636 -8.64 3.25 20.57
N SER A 637 -9.54 2.28 20.70
CA SER A 637 -10.66 2.30 21.65
C SER A 637 -10.21 2.37 23.12
N SER A 638 -9.01 1.87 23.42
CA SER A 638 -8.43 1.85 24.78
C SER A 638 -7.56 3.07 25.09
N ASN A 639 -7.06 3.77 24.07
CA ASN A 639 -6.16 4.91 24.21
C ASN A 639 -6.92 6.16 24.70
N ILE A 640 -7.06 6.30 26.02
CA ILE A 640 -7.70 7.46 26.67
C ILE A 640 -6.94 8.79 26.50
N TRP A 641 -5.67 8.73 26.08
CA TRP A 641 -4.74 9.86 25.99
C TRP A 641 -4.76 10.60 24.65
N MET A 642 -5.45 10.07 23.63
CA MET A 642 -5.63 10.71 22.32
C MET A 642 -7.09 11.06 22.06
N ASP A 643 -7.35 12.22 21.44
CA ASP A 643 -8.69 12.66 21.03
C ASP A 643 -9.08 12.17 19.62
N GLY A 644 -8.10 11.68 18.85
CA GLY A 644 -8.25 11.20 17.49
C GLY A 644 -7.02 10.45 16.98
N GLU A 645 -7.03 10.06 15.71
CA GLU A 645 -5.86 9.50 14.99
C GLU A 645 -5.80 10.07 13.56
N LEU A 646 -4.57 10.35 13.10
CA LEU A 646 -4.22 10.65 11.71
C LEU A 646 -3.80 9.36 11.00
N ASN A 647 -4.59 8.92 10.02
CA ASN A 647 -4.23 7.78 9.17
C ASN A 647 -3.35 8.23 8.01
N TRP A 648 -2.04 8.30 8.26
CA TRP A 648 -1.02 8.65 7.28
C TRP A 648 -1.11 7.81 6.00
N ASN A 649 -1.25 6.49 6.14
CA ASN A 649 -1.25 5.55 5.02
C ASN A 649 -2.48 5.70 4.11
N SER A 650 -3.55 6.35 4.57
CA SER A 650 -4.71 6.68 3.74
C SER A 650 -4.46 7.75 2.67
N GLY A 651 -3.23 8.25 2.53
CA GLY A 651 -2.83 9.12 1.42
C GLY A 651 -2.69 8.39 0.08
N TRP A 652 -2.44 7.07 0.08
CA TRP A 652 -2.08 6.27 -1.09
C TRP A 652 -2.68 4.84 -1.04
N PRO A 653 -2.79 4.13 -2.18
CA PRO A 653 -3.05 2.69 -2.15
C PRO A 653 -1.81 1.92 -1.67
N MET A 654 -2.00 1.03 -0.69
CA MET A 654 -0.94 0.17 -0.13
C MET A 654 -0.69 -1.07 -1.03
N GLY A 655 -0.58 -0.89 -2.34
CA GLY A 655 -0.44 -1.95 -3.34
C GLY A 655 -0.67 -1.47 -4.76
N ALA A 656 -1.05 -2.41 -5.66
CA ALA A 656 -1.37 -2.11 -7.05
C ALA A 656 -2.80 -1.60 -7.28
N GLU A 657 -3.72 -1.89 -6.37
CA GLU A 657 -5.15 -1.58 -6.51
C GLU A 657 -5.46 -0.07 -6.44
N ASP A 658 -6.67 0.31 -6.84
CA ASP A 658 -7.17 1.69 -6.67
C ASP A 658 -7.32 2.04 -5.17
N ILE A 659 -7.13 3.31 -4.81
CA ILE A 659 -7.39 3.76 -3.43
C ILE A 659 -8.88 3.65 -3.09
N THR A 660 -9.21 3.07 -1.94
CA THR A 660 -10.59 2.92 -1.46
C THR A 660 -10.75 3.46 -0.04
N VAL A 661 -12.00 3.68 0.38
CA VAL A 661 -12.34 4.17 1.73
C VAL A 661 -12.30 3.10 2.82
N ALA A 662 -11.92 1.85 2.50
CA ALA A 662 -11.95 0.74 3.47
C ALA A 662 -11.01 0.98 4.67
N SER A 663 -9.87 1.66 4.46
CA SER A 663 -8.96 2.06 5.54
C SER A 663 -9.60 3.14 6.43
N ASP A 664 -10.30 4.11 5.83
CA ASP A 664 -11.03 5.16 6.54
C ASP A 664 -12.17 4.59 7.41
N GLU A 665 -12.99 3.72 6.84
CA GLU A 665 -14.11 3.07 7.53
C GLU A 665 -13.62 2.20 8.70
N THR A 666 -12.49 1.52 8.53
CA THR A 666 -11.83 0.72 9.58
C THR A 666 -11.35 1.62 10.73
N TYR A 667 -10.60 2.69 10.43
CA TYR A 667 -10.12 3.63 11.44
C TYR A 667 -11.28 4.33 12.17
N MET A 668 -12.28 4.84 11.44
CA MET A 668 -13.46 5.47 12.03
C MET A 668 -14.23 4.51 12.95
N THR A 669 -14.38 3.24 12.56
CA THR A 669 -15.06 2.22 13.38
C THR A 669 -14.30 1.94 14.69
N ALA A 670 -12.98 1.89 14.64
CA ALA A 670 -12.12 1.66 15.80
C ALA A 670 -12.00 2.88 16.73
N LEU A 671 -12.06 4.10 16.17
CA LEU A 671 -12.04 5.37 16.89
C LEU A 671 -13.37 5.68 17.60
N GLY A 672 -14.50 5.28 17.03
CA GLY A 672 -15.83 5.51 17.60
C GLY A 672 -16.18 7.00 17.65
N ASP A 673 -16.28 7.56 18.86
CA ASP A 673 -16.55 8.99 19.08
C ASP A 673 -15.30 9.88 18.93
N LYS A 674 -14.10 9.31 18.76
CA LYS A 674 -12.83 10.06 18.55
C LYS A 674 -12.75 10.62 17.12
N VAL A 675 -12.00 11.70 16.92
CA VAL A 675 -11.85 12.33 15.61
C VAL A 675 -10.95 11.53 14.68
N TYR A 676 -11.42 11.27 13.48
CA TYR A 676 -10.63 10.71 12.39
C TYR A 676 -10.06 11.83 11.48
N MET A 677 -8.75 11.81 11.24
CA MET A 677 -8.09 12.63 10.22
C MET A 677 -7.49 11.73 9.12
N PRO A 678 -8.08 11.68 7.92
CA PRO A 678 -7.46 11.04 6.76
C PRO A 678 -6.39 11.93 6.12
N ALA A 679 -5.44 11.26 5.49
CA ALA A 679 -4.45 11.85 4.60
C ALA A 679 -4.95 11.93 3.14
N VAL A 680 -4.36 12.83 2.36
CA VAL A 680 -4.50 12.92 0.90
C VAL A 680 -3.17 13.31 0.26
N SER A 681 -2.74 12.64 -0.80
CA SER A 681 -1.47 12.89 -1.47
C SER A 681 -1.58 12.76 -2.99
N PRO A 682 -0.77 13.50 -3.79
CA PRO A 682 -0.73 13.29 -5.23
C PRO A 682 0.17 12.13 -5.66
N PHE A 683 1.35 11.99 -5.04
CA PHE A 683 2.43 11.13 -5.51
C PHE A 683 3.21 10.52 -4.33
N PHE A 684 3.88 9.39 -4.54
CA PHE A 684 4.96 8.92 -3.66
C PHE A 684 6.03 8.23 -4.49
N TYR A 685 7.27 8.72 -4.40
CA TYR A 685 8.45 8.05 -4.95
C TYR A 685 9.71 8.40 -4.14
N THR A 686 10.52 7.40 -3.86
CA THR A 686 11.78 7.57 -3.13
C THR A 686 12.86 6.62 -3.66
N HIS A 687 14.10 7.11 -3.74
CA HIS A 687 15.19 6.44 -4.47
C HIS A 687 16.56 6.68 -3.82
N PHE A 688 16.76 6.07 -2.65
CA PHE A 688 18.00 6.12 -1.89
C PHE A 688 18.61 4.73 -1.75
N GLY A 689 19.86 4.56 -2.19
CA GLY A 689 20.57 3.27 -2.10
C GLY A 689 20.90 2.85 -0.67
N ALA A 690 21.24 1.58 -0.50
CA ALA A 690 21.53 0.94 0.79
C ALA A 690 22.61 1.65 1.63
N ASN A 691 23.58 2.31 0.99
CA ASN A 691 24.63 3.09 1.66
C ASN A 691 24.18 4.50 2.12
N SER A 692 22.88 4.80 2.09
CA SER A 692 22.30 6.08 2.51
C SER A 692 21.06 5.85 3.38
N TRP A 693 19.86 6.10 2.86
CA TRP A 693 18.60 5.89 3.58
C TRP A 693 17.95 4.52 3.33
N ASN A 694 18.54 3.68 2.47
CA ASN A 694 18.05 2.34 2.09
C ASN A 694 16.54 2.30 1.76
N LYS A 695 16.09 3.22 0.91
CA LYS A 695 14.69 3.60 0.74
C LYS A 695 14.41 3.82 -0.74
N ASN A 696 13.97 2.75 -1.42
CA ASN A 696 13.81 2.68 -2.88
C ASN A 696 12.46 2.04 -3.27
N TRP A 697 11.37 2.80 -3.24
CA TRP A 697 10.02 2.32 -3.56
C TRP A 697 9.07 3.44 -4.03
N LEU A 698 7.88 3.05 -4.52
CA LEU A 698 6.77 3.96 -4.83
C LEU A 698 5.44 3.43 -4.31
N TYR A 699 4.46 4.33 -4.13
CA TYR A 699 3.04 3.94 -4.09
C TYR A 699 2.39 4.33 -5.42
N ARG A 700 1.44 3.52 -5.91
CA ARG A 700 0.73 3.80 -7.17
C ARG A 700 0.04 5.15 -7.07
N SER A 701 0.31 6.02 -8.04
CA SER A 701 -0.11 7.44 -8.03
C SER A 701 -1.02 7.79 -9.23
N ASP A 702 -1.49 6.76 -9.91
CA ASP A 702 -2.16 6.80 -11.21
C ASP A 702 -3.69 6.95 -11.07
N ASP A 703 -4.39 6.89 -12.21
CA ASP A 703 -5.84 7.07 -12.33
C ASP A 703 -6.40 8.23 -11.50
N TRP A 704 -5.65 9.33 -11.59
CA TRP A 704 -5.87 10.60 -10.92
C TRP A 704 -5.99 10.48 -9.39
N LEU A 705 -5.13 9.68 -8.74
CA LEU A 705 -5.08 9.45 -7.28
C LEU A 705 -5.50 10.70 -6.47
N TYR A 706 -4.82 11.83 -6.68
CA TYR A 706 -5.10 13.07 -5.93
C TYR A 706 -6.57 13.50 -6.01
N CYS A 707 -7.14 13.48 -7.22
CA CYS A 707 -8.53 13.84 -7.46
C CYS A 707 -9.48 12.82 -6.84
N THR A 708 -9.22 11.54 -7.12
CA THR A 708 -10.06 10.42 -6.68
C THR A 708 -10.10 10.34 -5.15
N ARG A 709 -8.98 10.59 -4.47
CA ARG A 709 -8.89 10.66 -3.01
C ARG A 709 -9.60 11.90 -2.45
N TRP A 710 -9.41 13.09 -3.04
CA TRP A 710 -10.18 14.28 -2.66
C TRP A 710 -11.69 14.07 -2.81
N GLU A 711 -12.14 13.47 -3.91
CA GLU A 711 -13.56 13.16 -4.18
C GLU A 711 -14.14 12.20 -3.11
N GLN A 712 -13.38 11.19 -2.67
CA GLN A 712 -13.75 10.32 -1.54
C GLN A 712 -13.91 11.14 -0.24
N LEU A 713 -12.92 11.96 0.12
CA LEU A 713 -12.98 12.76 1.37
C LEU A 713 -14.12 13.80 1.36
N ILE A 714 -14.44 14.34 0.20
CA ILE A 714 -15.60 15.22 0.00
C ILE A 714 -16.91 14.44 0.19
N ALA A 715 -17.00 13.18 -0.28
CA ALA A 715 -18.15 12.31 -0.02
C ALA A 715 -18.27 11.89 1.46
N MET A 716 -17.15 11.80 2.19
CA MET A 716 -17.11 11.43 3.61
C MET A 716 -17.25 12.61 4.59
N ARG A 717 -17.40 13.86 4.11
CA ARG A 717 -17.35 15.09 4.93
C ARG A 717 -18.45 15.27 6.00
N GLU A 718 -19.45 14.39 6.04
CA GLU A 718 -20.38 14.34 7.18
C GLU A 718 -19.71 13.72 8.42
N SER A 719 -18.75 12.81 8.23
CA SER A 719 -17.95 12.20 9.30
C SER A 719 -16.56 12.84 9.40
N VAL A 720 -15.85 12.97 8.28
CA VAL A 720 -14.51 13.56 8.21
C VAL A 720 -14.60 15.09 8.40
N LYS A 721 -13.84 15.63 9.36
CA LYS A 721 -13.85 17.07 9.73
C LYS A 721 -12.58 17.82 9.37
N MET A 722 -11.47 17.10 9.28
CA MET A 722 -10.16 17.63 8.96
C MET A 722 -9.41 16.61 8.10
N THR A 723 -8.50 17.08 7.26
CA THR A 723 -7.62 16.22 6.46
C THR A 723 -6.25 16.89 6.31
N GLU A 724 -5.21 16.07 6.15
CA GLU A 724 -3.83 16.53 5.98
C GLU A 724 -3.27 16.14 4.62
N ILE A 725 -2.79 17.13 3.88
CA ILE A 725 -2.10 16.91 2.61
C ILE A 725 -0.68 16.41 2.92
N LEU A 726 -0.37 15.21 2.45
CA LEU A 726 0.97 14.64 2.48
C LEU A 726 1.64 14.88 1.11
N THR A 727 2.54 15.84 0.95
CA THR A 727 3.09 16.80 1.93
C THR A 727 3.18 18.19 1.31
N TRP A 728 3.56 19.21 2.09
CA TRP A 728 3.97 20.49 1.52
C TRP A 728 5.38 20.42 0.89
N ASN A 729 6.34 19.78 1.55
CA ASN A 729 7.76 19.87 1.19
C ASN A 729 8.62 18.62 1.51
N ASP A 730 8.07 17.41 1.59
CA ASP A 730 8.92 16.21 1.64
C ASP A 730 9.42 15.84 0.24
N TYR A 731 10.60 16.36 -0.09
CA TYR A 731 11.32 16.09 -1.32
C TYR A 731 11.88 14.66 -1.40
N GLY A 732 12.13 14.00 -0.27
CA GLY A 732 12.69 12.64 -0.23
C GLY A 732 11.67 11.56 -0.59
N GLU A 733 10.38 11.83 -0.37
CA GLU A 733 9.25 10.96 -0.74
C GLU A 733 8.51 11.39 -2.01
N SER A 734 8.96 12.46 -2.67
CA SER A 734 8.29 13.07 -3.84
C SER A 734 6.83 13.48 -3.63
N SER A 735 6.36 13.55 -2.38
CA SER A 735 4.95 13.80 -2.03
C SER A 735 4.58 15.29 -1.94
N TYR A 736 5.58 16.18 -2.04
CA TYR A 736 5.41 17.63 -1.94
C TYR A 736 4.45 18.21 -2.98
N ILE A 737 3.63 19.20 -2.58
CA ILE A 737 2.91 20.11 -3.52
C ILE A 737 3.50 21.53 -3.55
N GLY A 738 4.32 21.89 -2.56
CA GLY A 738 4.93 23.20 -2.41
C GLY A 738 6.11 23.44 -3.36
N PRO A 739 6.77 24.61 -3.26
CA PRO A 739 7.96 24.91 -4.04
C PRO A 739 9.15 24.08 -3.58
N ILE A 740 10.02 23.67 -4.50
CA ILE A 740 11.31 23.06 -4.18
C ILE A 740 12.27 24.16 -3.70
N GLN A 741 12.54 24.22 -2.39
CA GLN A 741 13.44 25.21 -1.79
C GLN A 741 13.97 24.76 -0.42
N GLY A 742 15.14 25.26 -0.01
CA GLY A 742 15.79 24.90 1.25
C GLY A 742 16.78 23.75 1.08
N ALA A 743 16.69 22.75 1.94
CA ALA A 743 17.51 21.56 1.92
C ALA A 743 16.72 20.40 1.30
N LEU A 744 17.31 19.77 0.29
CA LEU A 744 16.90 18.47 -0.19
C LEU A 744 17.63 17.39 0.64
N PRO A 745 16.97 16.27 1.00
CA PRO A 745 17.67 15.10 1.52
C PRO A 745 18.75 14.64 0.53
N ALA A 746 19.98 14.45 0.99
CA ALA A 746 21.13 14.23 0.10
C ALA A 746 20.95 12.99 -0.80
N GLY A 747 21.09 13.19 -2.11
CA GLY A 747 20.81 12.21 -3.16
C GLY A 747 19.47 12.44 -3.88
N SER A 748 18.50 13.11 -3.24
CA SER A 748 17.18 13.34 -3.85
C SER A 748 17.18 14.35 -4.99
N GLU A 749 18.22 15.19 -5.10
CA GLU A 749 18.44 16.04 -6.27
C GLU A 749 18.42 15.26 -7.59
N THR A 750 18.75 13.97 -7.58
CA THR A 750 18.73 13.08 -8.76
C THR A 750 17.32 12.76 -9.28
N PHE A 751 16.27 12.92 -8.46
CA PHE A 751 14.87 12.68 -8.85
C PHE A 751 13.92 13.88 -8.59
N VAL A 752 14.38 14.89 -7.85
CA VAL A 752 13.62 16.12 -7.51
C VAL A 752 13.94 17.28 -8.45
N ASP A 753 15.18 17.44 -8.95
CA ASP A 753 15.56 18.61 -9.73
C ASP A 753 14.77 18.69 -11.06
N GLY A 754 13.97 19.74 -11.19
CA GLY A 754 13.08 20.00 -12.34
C GLY A 754 11.64 19.49 -12.16
N PHE A 755 11.37 18.64 -11.18
CA PHE A 755 10.07 18.02 -10.94
C PHE A 755 9.21 18.87 -9.99
N THR A 756 8.87 20.10 -10.38
CA THR A 756 7.99 20.94 -9.56
C THR A 756 6.54 20.46 -9.59
N HIS A 757 5.88 20.41 -8.43
CA HIS A 757 4.48 19.99 -8.29
C HIS A 757 3.52 21.18 -8.06
N THR A 758 4.03 22.42 -8.04
CA THR A 758 3.25 23.64 -7.79
C THR A 758 2.11 23.90 -8.79
N GLY A 759 2.09 23.20 -9.93
CA GLY A 759 0.96 23.21 -10.86
C GLY A 759 -0.33 22.60 -10.28
N LEU A 760 -0.25 21.90 -9.15
CA LEU A 760 -1.42 21.32 -8.46
C LEU A 760 -2.22 22.34 -7.62
N TYR A 761 -1.71 23.55 -7.34
CA TYR A 761 -2.35 24.49 -6.38
C TYR A 761 -3.82 24.85 -6.70
N SER A 762 -4.15 25.04 -7.97
CA SER A 762 -5.53 25.32 -8.44
C SER A 762 -6.46 24.13 -8.18
N LEU A 763 -5.97 22.92 -8.46
CA LEU A 763 -6.65 21.66 -8.21
C LEU A 763 -6.83 21.38 -6.70
N THR A 764 -5.80 21.68 -5.89
CA THR A 764 -5.88 21.65 -4.42
C THR A 764 -6.93 22.65 -3.93
N ASN A 765 -6.94 23.89 -4.42
CA ASN A 765 -7.95 24.89 -4.04
C ASN A 765 -9.37 24.43 -4.39
N TYR A 766 -9.56 23.86 -5.59
CA TYR A 766 -10.85 23.36 -6.06
C TYR A 766 -11.44 22.31 -5.11
N TYR A 767 -10.65 21.30 -4.74
CA TYR A 767 -11.10 20.24 -3.84
C TYR A 767 -11.15 20.66 -2.36
N ALA A 768 -10.15 21.40 -1.87
CA ALA A 768 -10.15 21.92 -0.51
C ALA A 768 -11.37 22.83 -0.27
N THR A 769 -11.72 23.68 -1.23
CA THR A 769 -12.95 24.51 -1.16
C THR A 769 -14.22 23.66 -1.11
N ALA A 770 -14.29 22.58 -1.90
CA ALA A 770 -15.42 21.66 -1.89
C ALA A 770 -15.58 20.92 -0.55
N PHE A 771 -14.47 20.37 -0.03
CA PHE A 771 -14.41 19.72 1.28
C PHE A 771 -14.79 20.70 2.41
N LYS A 772 -14.33 21.95 2.33
CA LYS A 772 -14.57 22.98 3.37
C LYS A 772 -15.97 23.56 3.36
N THR A 773 -16.53 23.84 2.19
CA THR A 773 -17.81 24.58 2.06
C THR A 773 -19.02 23.68 1.80
N GLY A 774 -18.81 22.46 1.32
CA GLY A 774 -19.90 21.60 0.84
C GLY A 774 -20.37 21.93 -0.58
N ALA A 775 -19.57 22.67 -1.36
CA ALA A 775 -19.83 22.94 -2.78
C ALA A 775 -18.51 23.16 -3.55
N TYR A 776 -18.38 22.55 -4.74
CA TYR A 776 -17.27 22.86 -5.63
C TYR A 776 -17.30 24.35 -6.04
N PRO A 777 -16.14 25.05 -6.06
CA PRO A 777 -16.10 26.43 -6.49
C PRO A 777 -16.41 26.57 -7.99
N MET A 778 -16.91 27.75 -8.37
CA MET A 778 -17.18 28.06 -9.76
C MET A 778 -15.86 28.22 -10.53
N ILE A 779 -15.69 27.46 -11.61
CA ILE A 779 -14.56 27.61 -12.53
C ILE A 779 -14.75 28.91 -13.32
N THR A 780 -13.85 29.88 -13.14
CA THR A 780 -13.92 31.23 -13.74
C THR A 780 -12.92 31.46 -14.88
N GLU A 781 -11.89 30.63 -14.97
CA GLU A 781 -10.83 30.67 -15.99
C GLU A 781 -10.70 29.26 -16.59
N ASP A 782 -10.19 29.14 -17.82
CA ASP A 782 -9.94 27.83 -18.42
C ASP A 782 -8.51 27.38 -18.10
N GLU A 783 -8.35 26.23 -17.47
CA GLU A 783 -7.05 25.75 -16.99
C GLU A 783 -6.80 24.29 -17.36
N ILE A 784 -5.56 23.99 -17.76
CA ILE A 784 -5.05 22.63 -17.93
C ILE A 784 -3.94 22.39 -16.90
N ILE A 785 -4.07 21.32 -16.12
CA ILE A 785 -3.03 20.74 -15.26
C ILE A 785 -2.70 19.35 -15.83
N MET A 786 -1.43 18.98 -15.92
CA MET A 786 -1.00 17.69 -16.47
C MET A 786 0.26 17.16 -15.80
N TRP A 787 0.40 15.83 -15.76
CA TRP A 787 1.56 15.16 -15.15
C TRP A 787 1.92 13.83 -15.83
N ALA A 788 3.22 13.49 -15.75
CA ALA A 788 3.77 12.25 -16.32
C ALA A 788 5.09 11.86 -15.63
N ARG A 789 5.38 10.54 -15.58
CA ARG A 789 6.72 10.01 -15.29
C ARG A 789 7.64 10.16 -16.52
N PRO A 790 8.96 10.33 -16.34
CA PRO A 790 9.90 10.60 -17.44
C PRO A 790 10.31 9.38 -18.28
N HIS A 791 9.92 8.16 -17.91
CA HIS A 791 10.23 6.93 -18.65
C HIS A 791 9.16 5.84 -18.43
N PRO A 792 9.07 4.83 -19.32
CA PRO A 792 8.20 3.68 -19.12
C PRO A 792 8.46 2.97 -17.80
N HIS A 793 7.42 2.40 -17.17
CA HIS A 793 7.56 1.75 -15.87
C HIS A 793 8.48 0.51 -15.93
N ASP A 794 8.50 -0.18 -17.08
CA ASP A 794 9.32 -1.35 -17.37
C ASP A 794 10.72 -1.03 -17.93
N ALA A 795 11.03 0.25 -18.16
CA ALA A 795 12.29 0.69 -18.78
C ALA A 795 13.53 0.28 -17.98
N THR A 796 14.68 0.13 -18.65
CA THR A 796 15.91 -0.36 -18.01
C THR A 796 16.97 0.73 -17.94
N ALA A 797 17.20 1.26 -16.73
CA ALA A 797 18.28 2.21 -16.45
C ALA A 797 19.58 1.46 -16.08
N SER A 798 20.27 0.89 -17.07
CA SER A 798 21.48 0.05 -16.84
C SER A 798 22.70 0.79 -16.26
N SER A 799 22.63 2.11 -16.08
CA SER A 799 23.67 2.93 -15.43
C SER A 799 23.33 3.29 -13.98
N ASP A 800 22.17 2.87 -13.50
CA ASP A 800 21.67 3.16 -12.16
C ASP A 800 22.31 2.21 -11.11
N PRO A 801 22.97 2.74 -10.06
CA PRO A 801 23.63 1.93 -9.04
C PRO A 801 22.71 1.54 -7.86
N ILE A 802 21.47 2.04 -7.81
CA ILE A 802 20.48 1.78 -6.77
C ILE A 802 19.51 0.69 -7.23
N GLY A 803 19.18 0.65 -8.52
CA GLY A 803 18.28 -0.33 -9.11
C GLY A 803 16.80 0.05 -9.03
N ARG A 804 15.96 -0.72 -9.72
CA ARG A 804 14.54 -0.39 -9.92
C ARG A 804 13.78 -0.41 -8.58
N PRO A 805 12.96 0.60 -8.25
CA PRO A 805 12.22 0.68 -6.98
C PRO A 805 11.19 -0.44 -6.80
N THR A 806 10.94 -0.84 -5.56
CA THR A 806 9.79 -1.69 -5.21
C THR A 806 8.48 -0.97 -5.59
N GLY A 807 7.53 -1.71 -6.16
CA GLY A 807 6.27 -1.14 -6.66
C GLY A 807 6.31 -0.58 -8.09
N TRP A 808 7.46 -0.63 -8.79
CA TRP A 808 7.58 -0.19 -10.19
C TRP A 808 6.53 -0.78 -11.16
N SER A 809 6.02 -1.97 -10.87
CA SER A 809 5.03 -2.69 -11.69
C SER A 809 3.58 -2.28 -11.39
N TYR A 810 3.34 -1.38 -10.43
CA TYR A 810 2.00 -0.92 -10.06
C TYR A 810 1.51 0.26 -10.91
N THR A 811 2.39 0.94 -11.65
CA THR A 811 2.12 2.24 -12.28
C THR A 811 2.07 2.17 -13.80
N ASP A 812 1.21 2.99 -14.43
CA ASP A 812 0.91 2.95 -15.86
C ASP A 812 1.46 4.16 -16.64
N ASP A 813 1.73 3.97 -17.94
CA ASP A 813 2.53 4.92 -18.73
C ASP A 813 1.65 5.91 -19.53
N TYR A 814 0.96 6.79 -18.81
CA TYR A 814 0.10 7.82 -19.39
C TYR A 814 0.51 9.26 -19.02
N LEU A 815 0.30 10.17 -19.97
CA LEU A 815 0.19 11.60 -19.69
C LEU A 815 -1.20 11.83 -19.10
N TYR A 816 -1.24 12.04 -17.79
CA TYR A 816 -2.44 12.42 -17.07
C TYR A 816 -2.71 13.91 -17.22
N ALA A 817 -3.97 14.28 -17.32
CA ALA A 817 -4.43 15.66 -17.31
C ALA A 817 -5.76 15.83 -16.57
N VAL A 818 -5.91 17.01 -15.98
CA VAL A 818 -7.18 17.54 -15.50
C VAL A 818 -7.39 18.90 -16.18
N VAL A 819 -8.55 19.07 -16.78
CA VAL A 819 -8.96 20.37 -17.33
C VAL A 819 -10.12 20.94 -16.55
N LEU A 820 -10.00 22.22 -16.19
CA LEU A 820 -11.07 23.04 -15.65
C LEU A 820 -11.56 23.92 -16.80
N THR A 821 -12.85 23.87 -17.16
CA THR A 821 -13.38 24.74 -18.22
C THR A 821 -14.64 25.51 -17.82
N THR A 822 -14.68 26.77 -18.23
CA THR A 822 -15.77 27.74 -18.05
C THR A 822 -16.99 27.49 -18.95
N GLY A 823 -16.84 26.61 -19.94
CA GLY A 823 -17.76 26.41 -21.04
C GLY A 823 -17.23 25.33 -21.98
N SER A 824 -18.12 24.66 -22.73
CA SER A 824 -17.71 23.58 -23.64
C SER A 824 -16.53 23.96 -24.54
N ALA A 825 -15.58 23.05 -24.67
CA ALA A 825 -14.29 23.29 -25.31
C ALA A 825 -13.77 22.02 -25.99
N THR A 826 -12.76 22.20 -26.84
CA THR A 826 -11.96 21.13 -27.44
C THR A 826 -10.61 21.12 -26.73
N VAL A 827 -10.19 19.98 -26.20
CA VAL A 827 -8.89 19.81 -25.55
C VAL A 827 -8.03 18.90 -26.39
N THR A 828 -6.82 19.33 -26.72
CA THR A 828 -5.82 18.50 -27.41
C THR A 828 -4.70 18.19 -26.43
N LEU A 829 -4.33 16.91 -26.32
CA LEU A 829 -3.18 16.43 -25.52
C LEU A 829 -2.16 15.78 -26.46
N THR A 830 -0.88 16.01 -26.21
CA THR A 830 0.25 15.51 -27.00
C THR A 830 1.34 14.99 -26.08
N SER A 831 1.80 13.77 -26.33
CA SER A 831 3.02 13.19 -25.76
C SER A 831 3.85 12.63 -26.92
N GLY A 832 5.08 13.14 -27.12
CA GLY A 832 5.96 12.68 -28.20
C GLY A 832 5.30 12.71 -29.58
N SER A 833 5.10 11.54 -30.17
CA SER A 833 4.40 11.35 -31.46
C SER A 833 2.88 11.16 -31.36
N ILE A 834 2.34 10.91 -30.16
CA ILE A 834 0.91 10.71 -29.91
C ILE A 834 0.23 12.06 -29.73
N THR A 835 -0.94 12.25 -30.34
CA THR A 835 -1.78 13.43 -30.14
C THR A 835 -3.25 13.04 -30.28
N GLU A 836 -4.03 13.32 -29.25
CA GLU A 836 -5.47 13.03 -29.21
C GLU A 836 -6.26 14.32 -28.95
N THR A 837 -7.56 14.30 -29.20
CA THR A 837 -8.41 15.49 -29.06
C THR A 837 -9.81 15.13 -28.57
N PHE A 838 -10.20 15.76 -27.47
CA PHE A 838 -11.38 15.48 -26.67
C PHE A 838 -12.36 16.66 -26.77
N SER A 839 -13.66 16.37 -26.72
CA SER A 839 -14.70 17.39 -26.54
C SER A 839 -15.16 17.37 -25.08
N VAL A 840 -14.96 18.47 -24.36
CA VAL A 840 -15.29 18.59 -22.92
C VAL A 840 -16.43 19.57 -22.69
N SER A 841 -17.16 19.37 -21.61
CA SER A 841 -18.19 20.29 -21.11
C SER A 841 -17.63 21.21 -20.03
N ALA A 842 -18.37 22.27 -19.71
CA ALA A 842 -18.06 23.13 -18.54
C ALA A 842 -17.97 22.28 -17.26
N GLY A 843 -16.96 22.52 -16.43
CA GLY A 843 -16.64 21.70 -15.26
C GLY A 843 -15.19 21.20 -15.26
N LEU A 844 -14.90 20.30 -14.33
CA LEU A 844 -13.66 19.53 -14.29
C LEU A 844 -13.79 18.30 -15.20
N THR A 845 -12.77 17.95 -15.96
CA THR A 845 -12.70 16.67 -16.69
C THR A 845 -11.32 16.04 -16.55
N LYS A 846 -11.30 14.75 -16.18
CA LYS A 846 -10.13 13.87 -16.13
C LYS A 846 -9.86 13.32 -17.54
N LEU A 847 -8.65 13.46 -18.07
CA LEU A 847 -8.22 13.03 -19.41
C LEU A 847 -6.84 12.37 -19.35
N LYS A 848 -6.59 11.28 -20.10
CA LYS A 848 -5.25 10.68 -20.23
C LYS A 848 -4.97 10.21 -21.65
N VAL A 849 -3.71 10.25 -22.07
CA VAL A 849 -3.19 9.70 -23.35
C VAL A 849 -1.93 8.90 -23.08
N SER A 850 -1.67 7.83 -23.84
CA SER A 850 -0.46 7.03 -23.65
C SER A 850 0.81 7.86 -23.90
N LEU A 851 1.88 7.58 -23.14
CA LEU A 851 3.16 8.26 -23.32
C LEU A 851 3.90 7.78 -24.56
N SER A 852 4.59 8.70 -25.22
CA SER A 852 5.46 8.45 -26.37
C SER A 852 6.70 9.34 -26.30
N GLU A 853 7.81 8.86 -26.87
CA GLU A 853 9.14 9.47 -26.73
C GLU A 853 9.17 10.93 -27.22
N GLY A 854 9.62 11.84 -26.36
CA GLY A 854 9.62 13.28 -26.61
C GLY A 854 8.96 14.10 -25.50
N SER A 855 8.64 15.36 -25.80
CA SER A 855 8.04 16.29 -24.82
C SER A 855 6.52 16.14 -24.71
N ILE A 856 5.93 16.74 -23.68
CA ILE A 856 4.48 16.80 -23.44
C ILE A 856 3.93 18.21 -23.65
N SER A 857 2.71 18.29 -24.16
CA SER A 857 1.97 19.54 -24.26
C SER A 857 0.46 19.31 -24.32
N GLY A 858 -0.31 20.35 -24.06
CA GLY A 858 -1.76 20.32 -24.19
C GLY A 858 -2.36 21.70 -24.31
N SER A 859 -3.53 21.79 -24.93
CA SER A 859 -4.22 23.06 -25.13
C SER A 859 -5.73 22.91 -25.04
N ILE A 860 -6.37 23.94 -24.49
CA ILE A 860 -7.82 24.11 -24.45
C ILE A 860 -8.18 25.12 -25.53
N SER A 861 -9.13 24.81 -26.39
CA SER A 861 -9.58 25.65 -27.50
C SER A 861 -11.09 25.81 -27.52
N ARG A 862 -11.59 27.04 -27.68
CA ARG A 862 -13.02 27.35 -27.81
C ARG A 862 -13.29 28.15 -29.08
N SER A 863 -14.21 27.65 -29.90
CA SER A 863 -14.58 28.25 -31.20
C SER A 863 -13.38 28.54 -32.12
N GLY A 864 -12.43 27.60 -32.19
CA GLY A 864 -11.24 27.70 -33.05
C GLY A 864 -10.14 28.66 -32.55
N ARG A 865 -10.20 29.10 -31.28
CA ARG A 865 -9.12 29.85 -30.63
C ARG A 865 -8.66 29.09 -29.39
N THR A 866 -7.35 28.91 -29.25
CA THR A 866 -6.72 28.49 -27.98
C THR A 866 -7.07 29.50 -26.89
N VAL A 867 -7.47 29.01 -25.72
CA VAL A 867 -7.74 29.82 -24.52
C VAL A 867 -6.67 29.60 -23.44
N ALA A 868 -6.19 28.37 -23.26
CA ALA A 868 -5.06 28.02 -22.41
C ALA A 868 -4.17 26.97 -23.12
N SER A 869 -2.86 26.97 -22.87
CA SER A 869 -1.95 25.98 -23.44
C SER A 869 -0.65 25.85 -22.68
N TYR A 870 -0.30 24.62 -22.29
CA TYR A 870 0.98 24.27 -21.71
C TYR A 870 1.84 23.47 -22.69
N ASN A 871 3.16 23.70 -22.69
CA ASN A 871 4.13 22.91 -23.44
C ASN A 871 5.43 22.86 -22.63
N ALA A 872 5.89 21.66 -22.27
CA ALA A 872 7.07 21.51 -21.42
C ALA A 872 8.38 21.81 -22.17
N GLY A 873 8.39 21.72 -23.51
CA GLY A 873 9.58 21.97 -24.32
C GLY A 873 10.75 21.07 -23.89
N SER A 874 11.84 21.67 -23.44
CA SER A 874 13.01 20.97 -22.91
C SER A 874 13.02 20.81 -21.37
N ALA A 875 11.95 21.20 -20.66
CA ALA A 875 11.82 21.00 -19.22
C ALA A 875 11.39 19.57 -18.84
N PHE A 876 10.76 18.86 -19.79
CA PHE A 876 10.41 17.44 -19.67
C PHE A 876 10.63 16.74 -21.01
N THR A 877 11.10 15.50 -20.96
CA THR A 877 11.16 14.57 -22.09
C THR A 877 10.91 13.15 -21.56
N TYR A 878 9.92 12.46 -22.13
CA TYR A 878 9.73 11.03 -21.95
C TYR A 878 10.79 10.27 -22.75
N THR A 879 11.53 9.36 -22.11
CA THR A 879 12.58 8.54 -22.73
C THR A 879 12.37 7.05 -22.48
N THR A 880 12.54 6.23 -23.50
CA THR A 880 12.56 4.76 -23.38
C THR A 880 13.89 4.23 -22.82
N SER A 881 14.93 5.06 -22.81
CA SER A 881 16.29 4.73 -22.35
C SER A 881 16.73 5.70 -21.22
N PRO A 882 16.17 5.58 -20.00
CA PRO A 882 16.59 6.38 -18.85
C PRO A 882 18.01 6.03 -18.38
N ILE A 883 18.68 7.00 -17.73
CA ILE A 883 20.02 6.82 -17.13
C ILE A 883 19.90 6.39 -15.66
N THR A 884 18.90 6.93 -14.95
CA THR A 884 18.50 6.58 -13.58
C THR A 884 17.01 6.23 -13.56
N TYR A 885 16.59 5.44 -12.58
CA TYR A 885 15.17 5.26 -12.28
C TYR A 885 14.63 6.54 -11.64
N ASN A 886 13.66 7.16 -12.29
CA ASN A 886 12.93 8.29 -11.73
C ASN A 886 11.44 8.12 -11.99
N PHE A 887 10.70 7.75 -10.93
CA PHE A 887 9.24 7.61 -10.94
C PHE A 887 8.53 8.83 -10.33
N ASN A 888 9.24 9.94 -10.11
CA ASN A 888 8.64 11.22 -9.77
C ASN A 888 7.84 11.79 -10.96
N TYR A 889 6.84 12.62 -10.69
CA TYR A 889 5.89 13.12 -11.68
C TYR A 889 6.16 14.59 -12.01
N PHE A 890 6.55 14.86 -13.25
CA PHE A 890 6.67 16.25 -13.70
C PHE A 890 5.26 16.85 -13.84
N VAL A 891 4.97 17.97 -13.16
CA VAL A 891 3.67 18.66 -13.27
C VAL A 891 3.80 19.96 -14.08
N GLY A 892 2.98 20.09 -15.12
CA GLY A 892 2.82 21.32 -15.90
C GLY A 892 1.40 21.87 -15.80
N SER A 893 1.23 23.20 -15.79
CA SER A 893 -0.10 23.82 -15.86
C SER A 893 -0.12 25.18 -16.59
N SER A 894 -1.30 25.56 -17.08
CA SER A 894 -1.59 26.86 -17.71
C SER A 894 -3.07 27.21 -17.57
N SER A 895 -3.36 28.41 -17.07
CA SER A 895 -4.69 29.06 -17.19
C SER A 895 -4.77 30.00 -18.42
N SER A 896 -5.86 30.78 -18.53
CA SER A 896 -6.29 31.55 -19.72
C SER A 896 -6.29 33.08 -19.55
#